data_AF-A0A1H5UGH8-F1
#
_entry.id   AF-A0A1H5UGH8-F1
#
_cell.length_a   1.000
_cell.length_b   1.000
_cell.length_c   1.000
_cell.angle_alpha   90.00
_cell.angle_beta   90.00
_cell.angle_gamma   90.00
#
_symmetry.space_group_name_H-M   'P 1'
#
loop_
_entity.id
_entity.type
_entity.pdbx_description
1 polymer ?
#
loop_
_entity_poly.entity_id
_entity_poly.type
_entity_poly.pdbx_seq_one_letter_code
_entity_poly.pdbx_strand_id
1 'polypeptide(L)'
;MRRLGCLKKLLSGIASLSILMTTIATNETLVSADNEVSTNEAISFVSSMNYGGEKDDSYKGVAMTNDGGFVTVGYSLSSSESPTWGHFGTTSSNDAIVVKYNADHEVEWSKNFGTTSTDIFFDVDVLNDGTIVCAGQTKAMCEGQTTADMAMYICLINPTNPEEYKEIFLGGKGGDYATSVVATNDGGFALAGYSASSDAIYWGDKKNCSSSEAIVVKFNSNQELEWCSVSNAGISMGVATEDLKRSKFYGITEDNNGDIIAVGDVQVAKSLYNATIVKFSGTDGTNLWTKSVGTTLTEAPTNAKDNYTGAYEAVSVLSDNSIIAVGYTKAEATTQEAFSCVGTLDAIYAKYNSDGSLITADNIGTIDGTVSITGVYVSSNDEVYLYGSTDSVVKEYDIREKGYIWDNYGAHDAIIINYNSDMQVNWCANYGGENGEYINDFIINSEGEAIAVGEATSTCEGNINLKNNGKVDAIVLSSNYHESTSTESIIKDGKVPYADGIYVDSANGYSSVITVSVEVENGVIKSVTEVSANDTPAFYSVARAMYNKIVEANSTDVDAVSGATLSSNGIKNAAANALSQSMAKTVVNAIDELGTITESSASLVTNVRAAYNQLGTYARTYVTNYDTLVSAEETLISLTNGAYVVDYGNTTKETTTDTTTTDTTNDYLDENGYVTEIGAKKIVEGAIATNDIYYCFQNDYMKIIEWNAFRNKNITGANATIAVIDTGLTSNHEDIDYSHILTGHNYIDGTDNTEDDNGHGTAIVGLLQASSNNGKSIAGVLSEADIVPLKISGSASDISQLTAAIYDAVDVYNVDVITLSVGFEKTTDNEEDINALEAAVNYASSKGVIIVAAAGNSADSTYLYPAAFSNVVGVGYTNEDGIINAKSKINDSVFVVAPGTNIYQLAISSRMKCDISSGSSYSAPLVAAMAVAAKSVDSTIDTEVFKELLINTSTDLGEEGYDLSYGYGLVNYEAFASKIVTSVESVVITDAKLLLAASSSDLESEITITGLESLELTVGDTKTLYANVIPADANNTEVVWYSSDSDVILVDNGNITALKAGSAVVAAISIDGAKMAQVKITVSEAVTVDYQEVAADVTGVVADTSTVNSTANTSAESTSSTNTADALFNEMLLMLVIMGLSVGLAFAYKKNKFIIDKKKN
;
A
#
# COMPACT_ATOMS: atom_id res chain seq x y z
N MET A 1 69.96 -36.34 38.26
CA MET A 1 69.49 -35.65 39.48
C MET A 1 68.00 -35.37 39.27
N ARG A 2 67.11 -36.37 39.19
CA ARG A 2 66.69 -37.41 40.18
C ARG A 2 65.98 -36.82 41.42
N ARG A 3 64.68 -37.11 41.50
CA ARG A 3 63.88 -37.47 42.69
C ARG A 3 64.31 -36.89 44.05
N LEU A 4 63.47 -36.04 44.60
CA LEU A 4 62.72 -36.18 45.87
C LEU A 4 61.85 -34.90 45.96
N GLY A 5 60.57 -34.92 46.32
CA GLY A 5 59.89 -35.84 47.21
C GLY A 5 59.37 -35.02 48.39
N CYS A 6 58.04 -34.96 48.55
CA CYS A 6 57.35 -34.09 49.50
C CYS A 6 57.78 -34.30 50.98
N LEU A 7 57.21 -33.45 51.84
CA LEU A 7 56.90 -33.80 53.23
C LEU A 7 58.08 -33.79 54.24
N LYS A 8 58.44 -32.60 54.75
CA LYS A 8 58.74 -32.35 56.19
C LYS A 8 59.08 -30.88 56.53
N LYS A 9 58.04 -30.05 56.59
CA LYS A 9 57.94 -28.98 57.60
C LYS A 9 56.49 -28.78 58.04
N LEU A 10 55.86 -29.91 58.37
CA LEU A 10 54.56 -30.00 59.01
C LEU A 10 54.80 -30.67 60.36
N LEU A 11 54.98 -29.87 61.43
CA LEU A 11 55.13 -30.36 62.81
C LEU A 11 54.95 -29.25 63.87
N SER A 12 53.76 -28.66 63.87
CA SER A 12 53.05 -28.02 65.01
C SER A 12 51.89 -27.22 64.42
N GLY A 13 50.61 -27.53 64.55
CA GLY A 13 49.86 -28.51 65.34
C GLY A 13 48.42 -27.97 65.37
N ILE A 14 47.57 -28.40 64.42
CA ILE A 14 46.40 -29.27 64.66
C ILE A 14 45.46 -28.79 65.79
N ALA A 15 44.26 -28.35 65.37
CA ALA A 15 42.97 -28.26 66.08
C ALA A 15 42.89 -27.35 67.34
N SER A 16 41.87 -26.50 67.51
CA SER A 16 40.45 -26.89 67.52
C SER A 16 39.49 -25.68 67.47
N LEU A 17 38.34 -25.87 66.81
CA LEU A 17 36.95 -25.62 67.27
C LEU A 17 36.55 -24.39 68.13
N SER A 18 35.31 -23.91 67.90
CA SER A 18 34.53 -22.80 68.52
C SER A 18 34.81 -21.38 67.98
N ILE A 19 33.88 -20.58 67.42
CA ILE A 19 32.40 -20.38 67.46
C ILE A 19 31.92 -19.28 68.45
N LEU A 20 31.41 -18.19 67.85
CA LEU A 20 30.42 -17.17 68.30
C LEU A 20 30.76 -16.04 69.29
N MET A 21 30.15 -14.87 69.00
CA MET A 21 29.86 -13.68 69.84
C MET A 21 31.06 -12.78 70.26
N THR A 22 30.98 -11.43 70.28
CA THR A 22 29.82 -10.48 70.21
C THR A 22 30.23 -9.07 69.73
N THR A 23 29.48 -8.52 68.76
CA THR A 23 28.97 -7.14 68.59
C THR A 23 29.69 -5.84 69.05
N ILE A 24 29.67 -4.86 68.11
CA ILE A 24 29.44 -3.39 68.25
C ILE A 24 30.62 -2.41 68.55
N ALA A 25 30.56 -1.28 67.81
CA ALA A 25 31.18 0.07 67.97
C ALA A 25 32.50 0.37 67.21
N THR A 26 32.64 1.48 66.45
CA THR A 26 31.69 2.53 65.97
C THR A 26 32.36 3.34 64.84
N ASN A 27 31.56 3.90 63.93
CA ASN A 27 31.88 4.95 62.93
C ASN A 27 32.89 4.63 61.81
N GLU A 28 32.35 4.22 60.66
CA GLU A 28 32.84 4.68 59.35
C GLU A 28 31.90 5.77 58.81
N THR A 29 32.45 6.74 58.08
CA THR A 29 31.67 7.80 57.42
C THR A 29 31.95 7.81 55.92
N LEU A 30 30.97 7.28 55.17
CA LEU A 30 30.49 7.79 53.88
C LEU A 30 31.55 8.13 52.80
N VAL A 31 31.88 7.12 52.00
CA VAL A 31 31.92 7.25 50.53
C VAL A 31 31.19 6.03 49.96
N SER A 32 29.89 6.15 49.70
CA SER A 32 29.10 5.13 49.00
C SER A 32 29.39 5.25 47.50
N ALA A 33 30.39 4.50 47.04
CA ALA A 33 30.48 4.10 45.65
C ALA A 33 29.72 2.79 45.52
N ASP A 34 28.38 2.88 45.46
CA ASP A 34 27.52 1.75 45.13
C ASP A 34 27.65 1.50 43.62
N ASN A 35 28.75 0.87 43.24
CA ASN A 35 28.77 0.03 42.05
C ASN A 35 27.94 -1.21 42.40
N GLU A 36 26.62 -1.09 42.30
CA GLU A 36 25.77 -2.26 42.22
C GLU A 36 26.19 -3.05 40.97
N VAL A 37 26.61 -4.29 41.21
CA VAL A 37 26.65 -5.29 40.15
C VAL A 37 25.19 -5.56 39.85
N SER A 38 24.69 -5.09 38.71
CA SER A 38 23.30 -5.33 38.29
C SER A 38 23.04 -6.84 38.30
N THR A 39 22.20 -7.27 39.24
CA THR A 39 21.68 -8.63 39.23
C THR A 39 20.69 -8.73 38.08
N ASN A 40 20.87 -9.73 37.23
CA ASN A 40 19.91 -10.13 36.20
C ASN A 40 18.59 -10.53 36.86
N GLU A 41 17.74 -9.56 37.16
CA GLU A 41 16.36 -9.82 37.58
C GLU A 41 15.52 -10.15 36.34
N ALA A 42 14.61 -11.11 36.50
CA ALA A 42 13.71 -11.48 35.42
C ALA A 42 12.71 -10.37 35.14
N ILE A 43 12.19 -10.31 33.90
CA ILE A 43 11.08 -9.42 33.56
C ILE A 43 9.92 -9.66 34.55
N SER A 44 9.36 -8.56 35.04
CA SER A 44 8.17 -8.59 35.88
C SER A 44 7.07 -7.84 35.14
N PHE A 45 6.10 -8.57 34.59
CA PHE A 45 4.91 -7.95 34.01
C PHE A 45 4.05 -7.36 35.14
N VAL A 46 3.80 -6.06 35.08
CA VAL A 46 3.08 -5.30 36.12
C VAL A 46 1.70 -4.83 35.67
N SER A 47 1.44 -4.82 34.35
CA SER A 47 0.10 -4.64 33.78
C SER A 47 -0.27 -5.79 32.83
N SER A 48 -1.58 -5.94 32.66
CA SER A 48 -2.18 -6.81 31.66
C SER A 48 -3.46 -6.18 31.12
N MET A 49 -3.62 -6.19 29.81
CA MET A 49 -4.87 -5.86 29.14
C MET A 49 -5.45 -7.13 28.54
N ASN A 50 -6.75 -7.35 28.71
CA ASN A 50 -7.45 -8.56 28.30
C ASN A 50 -8.57 -8.16 27.35
N TYR A 51 -8.63 -8.86 26.22
CA TYR A 51 -9.24 -8.39 25.00
C TYR A 51 -9.97 -9.57 24.34
N GLY A 52 -11.29 -9.66 24.55
CA GLY A 52 -12.09 -10.79 24.11
C GLY A 52 -13.58 -10.63 24.43
N GLY A 53 -14.42 -11.35 23.69
CA GLY A 53 -15.86 -11.42 23.85
C GLY A 53 -16.31 -12.81 24.30
N GLU A 54 -17.41 -13.34 23.74
CA GLU A 54 -18.00 -14.60 24.21
C GLU A 54 -17.38 -15.91 23.65
N LYS A 55 -16.30 -15.85 22.85
CA LYS A 55 -15.71 -17.02 22.16
C LYS A 55 -14.18 -17.15 22.33
N ASP A 56 -13.45 -17.38 21.23
CA ASP A 56 -12.01 -17.61 21.23
C ASP A 56 -11.37 -16.48 20.42
N ASP A 57 -10.65 -15.60 21.10
CA ASP A 57 -9.99 -14.41 20.56
C ASP A 57 -8.48 -14.50 20.89
N SER A 58 -7.61 -14.05 19.97
CA SER A 58 -6.16 -14.30 20.07
C SER A 58 -5.36 -13.21 19.37
N TYR A 59 -4.33 -12.68 20.04
CA TYR A 59 -3.25 -11.93 19.39
C TYR A 59 -2.11 -12.86 19.02
N LYS A 60 -1.53 -12.66 17.84
CA LYS A 60 -0.51 -13.51 17.21
C LYS A 60 0.84 -12.84 17.00
N GLY A 61 0.87 -11.55 16.65
CA GLY A 61 2.09 -10.77 16.47
C GLY A 61 1.99 -9.36 17.07
N VAL A 62 3.12 -8.76 17.41
CA VAL A 62 3.23 -7.39 17.95
C VAL A 62 4.47 -6.66 17.41
N ALA A 63 4.29 -5.41 16.97
CA ALA A 63 5.39 -4.59 16.46
C ALA A 63 5.38 -3.18 17.08
N MET A 64 6.57 -2.59 17.27
CA MET A 64 6.70 -1.18 17.65
C MET A 64 6.27 -0.30 16.47
N THR A 65 5.53 0.77 16.77
CA THR A 65 5.23 1.81 15.78
C THR A 65 6.21 2.98 15.91
N ASN A 66 6.52 3.66 14.81
CA ASN A 66 7.51 4.76 14.74
C ASN A 66 7.20 5.96 15.66
N ASP A 67 6.03 5.96 16.29
CA ASP A 67 5.55 7.03 17.15
C ASP A 67 5.74 6.73 18.66
N GLY A 68 6.29 5.56 19.01
CA GLY A 68 6.54 5.10 20.38
C GLY A 68 5.46 4.18 20.96
N GLY A 69 4.28 4.12 20.34
CA GLY A 69 3.27 3.09 20.62
C GLY A 69 3.58 1.76 19.93
N PHE A 70 2.64 0.82 19.95
CA PHE A 70 2.78 -0.50 19.33
C PHE A 70 1.48 -0.94 18.64
N VAL A 71 1.56 -1.94 17.77
CA VAL A 71 0.43 -2.55 17.06
C VAL A 71 0.39 -4.05 17.32
N THR A 72 -0.80 -4.61 17.54
CA THR A 72 -1.02 -6.05 17.73
C THR A 72 -1.99 -6.58 16.69
N VAL A 73 -1.75 -7.79 16.18
CA VAL A 73 -2.64 -8.44 15.21
C VAL A 73 -3.09 -9.83 15.66
N GLY A 74 -4.16 -10.36 15.07
CA GLY A 74 -4.60 -11.72 15.34
C GLY A 74 -5.96 -12.06 14.73
N TYR A 75 -6.83 -12.71 15.51
CA TYR A 75 -8.22 -12.98 15.12
C TYR A 75 -9.22 -12.94 16.29
N SER A 76 -10.49 -12.76 15.95
CA SER A 76 -11.65 -12.82 16.87
C SER A 76 -12.71 -13.80 16.35
N LEU A 77 -13.34 -14.58 17.23
CA LEU A 77 -14.57 -15.35 16.94
C LEU A 77 -15.83 -14.68 17.52
N SER A 78 -15.65 -13.67 18.36
CA SER A 78 -16.68 -13.11 19.23
C SER A 78 -17.64 -12.18 18.49
N SER A 79 -18.94 -12.38 18.69
CA SER A 79 -20.01 -11.79 17.87
C SER A 79 -20.93 -10.81 18.60
N SER A 80 -20.68 -10.52 19.88
CA SER A 80 -21.46 -9.54 20.64
C SER A 80 -20.61 -8.64 21.54
N GLU A 81 -20.73 -7.33 21.31
CA GLU A 81 -20.38 -6.23 22.23
C GLU A 81 -19.09 -6.38 23.07
N SER A 82 -17.95 -6.64 22.41
CA SER A 82 -16.69 -6.04 22.88
C SER A 82 -16.71 -4.56 22.47
N PRO A 83 -16.55 -3.59 23.39
CA PRO A 83 -16.88 -2.18 23.14
C PRO A 83 -15.97 -1.45 22.13
N THR A 84 -14.93 -2.12 21.62
CA THR A 84 -13.93 -1.58 20.69
C THR A 84 -13.98 -2.23 19.30
N TRP A 85 -14.64 -3.37 19.12
CA TRP A 85 -14.45 -4.22 17.94
C TRP A 85 -15.76 -4.54 17.22
N GLY A 86 -15.71 -4.49 15.88
CA GLY A 86 -16.81 -4.96 15.02
C GLY A 86 -16.88 -6.48 14.91
N HIS A 87 -17.84 -6.97 14.12
CA HIS A 87 -17.94 -8.38 13.71
C HIS A 87 -18.35 -8.45 12.23
N PHE A 88 -17.65 -9.24 11.42
CA PHE A 88 -17.86 -9.40 9.98
C PHE A 88 -18.34 -10.82 9.63
N GLY A 89 -19.64 -11.08 9.84
CA GLY A 89 -20.31 -12.23 9.25
C GLY A 89 -21.15 -13.05 10.23
N THR A 90 -21.14 -14.37 10.07
CA THR A 90 -21.91 -15.29 10.93
C THR A 90 -21.18 -15.54 12.25
N THR A 91 -21.89 -16.03 13.28
CA THR A 91 -21.35 -16.23 14.63
C THR A 91 -20.33 -17.37 14.77
N SER A 92 -19.61 -17.74 13.70
CA SER A 92 -18.68 -18.88 13.63
C SER A 92 -17.54 -18.72 12.62
N SER A 93 -17.30 -17.51 12.10
CA SER A 93 -16.08 -17.15 11.36
C SER A 93 -15.07 -16.50 12.29
N ASN A 94 -13.77 -16.75 12.06
CA ASN A 94 -12.70 -15.93 12.61
C ASN A 94 -12.62 -14.68 11.75
N ASP A 95 -12.57 -13.50 12.36
CA ASP A 95 -12.31 -12.25 11.67
C ASP A 95 -10.90 -11.78 12.05
N ALA A 96 -10.08 -11.34 11.08
CA ALA A 96 -8.75 -10.84 11.38
C ALA A 96 -8.87 -9.50 12.13
N ILE A 97 -8.03 -9.26 13.13
CA ILE A 97 -8.07 -8.03 13.94
C ILE A 97 -6.70 -7.35 14.01
N VAL A 98 -6.71 -6.02 13.99
CA VAL A 98 -5.55 -5.14 14.21
C VAL A 98 -5.93 -4.10 15.26
N VAL A 99 -5.07 -3.88 16.25
CA VAL A 99 -5.26 -2.87 17.30
C VAL A 99 -3.98 -2.07 17.46
N LYS A 100 -4.06 -0.75 17.33
CA LYS A 100 -2.95 0.18 17.58
C LYS A 100 -3.10 0.83 18.95
N TYR A 101 -2.00 0.87 19.67
CA TYR A 101 -1.84 1.49 20.97
C TYR A 101 -0.89 2.68 20.87
N ASN A 102 -1.10 3.71 21.69
CA ASN A 102 -0.12 4.77 21.89
C ASN A 102 0.98 4.36 22.89
N ALA A 103 1.91 5.26 23.16
CA ALA A 103 2.99 5.04 24.13
C ALA A 103 2.50 4.89 25.59
N ASP A 104 1.33 5.44 25.93
CA ASP A 104 0.68 5.26 27.24
C ASP A 104 -0.16 3.96 27.32
N HIS A 105 -0.02 3.07 26.32
CA HIS A 105 -0.75 1.81 26.13
C HIS A 105 -2.28 1.96 25.98
N GLU A 106 -2.79 3.15 25.69
CA GLU A 106 -4.20 3.35 25.36
C GLU A 106 -4.46 2.96 23.90
N VAL A 107 -5.60 2.32 23.62
CA VAL A 107 -6.03 1.99 22.25
C VAL A 107 -6.38 3.28 21.51
N GLU A 108 -5.63 3.58 20.45
CA GLU A 108 -5.93 4.70 19.55
C GLU A 108 -7.02 4.31 18.56
N TRP A 109 -6.90 3.12 17.98
CA TRP A 109 -7.91 2.52 17.12
C TRP A 109 -7.80 0.99 17.08
N SER A 110 -8.90 0.36 16.73
CA SER A 110 -8.99 -1.08 16.48
C SER A 110 -9.92 -1.34 15.31
N LYS A 111 -9.52 -2.26 14.42
CA LYS A 111 -10.27 -2.57 13.20
C LYS A 111 -10.17 -4.05 12.86
N ASN A 112 -11.28 -4.61 12.41
CA ASN A 112 -11.29 -5.96 11.85
C ASN A 112 -11.08 -5.88 10.32
N PHE A 113 -10.54 -6.95 9.76
CA PHE A 113 -10.09 -7.06 8.39
C PHE A 113 -10.52 -8.42 7.80
N GLY A 114 -10.62 -8.50 6.48
CA GLY A 114 -10.98 -9.73 5.77
C GLY A 114 -12.42 -9.79 5.26
N THR A 115 -12.97 -11.00 5.16
CA THR A 115 -14.22 -11.34 4.46
C THR A 115 -15.41 -11.53 5.42
N THR A 116 -16.45 -12.26 4.99
CA THR A 116 -17.50 -12.80 5.88
C THR A 116 -17.23 -14.26 6.27
N SER A 117 -15.97 -14.68 6.22
CA SER A 117 -15.52 -16.06 6.36
C SER A 117 -14.27 -16.10 7.25
N THR A 118 -13.45 -17.14 7.17
CA THR A 118 -12.27 -17.25 8.04
C THR A 118 -11.14 -16.36 7.56
N ASP A 119 -10.78 -15.40 8.39
CA ASP A 119 -9.71 -14.42 8.20
C ASP A 119 -8.86 -14.36 9.47
N ILE A 120 -7.53 -14.40 9.31
CA ILE A 120 -6.57 -14.42 10.43
C ILE A 120 -5.29 -13.70 10.01
N PHE A 121 -4.81 -12.75 10.81
CA PHE A 121 -3.40 -12.35 10.79
C PHE A 121 -2.59 -13.20 11.78
N PHE A 122 -1.40 -13.62 11.33
CA PHE A 122 -0.45 -14.38 12.14
C PHE A 122 0.71 -13.51 12.64
N ASP A 123 1.06 -12.45 11.90
CA ASP A 123 2.24 -11.64 12.20
C ASP A 123 2.10 -10.20 11.68
N VAL A 124 2.89 -9.28 12.23
CA VAL A 124 2.86 -7.84 11.90
C VAL A 124 4.24 -7.21 12.02
N ASP A 125 4.55 -6.29 11.12
CA ASP A 125 5.71 -5.39 11.24
C ASP A 125 5.35 -3.96 10.78
N VAL A 126 6.24 -2.99 10.98
CA VAL A 126 6.04 -1.58 10.65
C VAL A 126 7.16 -1.07 9.74
N LEU A 127 6.80 -0.52 8.59
CA LEU A 127 7.75 0.02 7.62
C LEU A 127 8.41 1.32 8.11
N ASN A 128 9.51 1.68 7.45
CA ASN A 128 10.24 2.93 7.70
C ASN A 128 9.38 4.21 7.56
N ASP A 129 8.30 4.18 6.78
CA ASP A 129 7.34 5.28 6.63
C ASP A 129 6.20 5.29 7.68
N GLY A 130 6.12 4.23 8.50
CA GLY A 130 5.08 4.02 9.51
C GLY A 130 3.94 3.10 9.06
N THR A 131 3.89 2.67 7.80
CA THR A 131 2.88 1.73 7.30
C THR A 131 2.92 0.43 8.10
N ILE A 132 1.79 0.00 8.63
CA ILE A 132 1.64 -1.28 9.33
C ILE A 132 1.43 -2.37 8.28
N VAL A 133 2.23 -3.44 8.31
CA VAL A 133 2.12 -4.60 7.42
C VAL A 133 1.65 -5.81 8.22
N CYS A 134 0.41 -6.23 8.00
CA CYS A 134 -0.12 -7.46 8.60
C CYS A 134 -0.03 -8.61 7.61
N ALA A 135 0.38 -9.81 8.05
CA ALA A 135 0.47 -11.00 7.22
C ALA A 135 -0.33 -12.17 7.81
N GLY A 136 -0.97 -12.97 6.95
CA GLY A 136 -1.90 -13.98 7.38
C GLY A 136 -2.55 -14.82 6.28
N GLN A 137 -3.80 -15.21 6.54
CA GLN A 137 -4.67 -15.93 5.61
C GLN A 137 -6.08 -15.33 5.57
N THR A 138 -6.74 -15.53 4.44
CA THR A 138 -8.15 -15.22 4.22
C THR A 138 -8.82 -16.38 3.50
N LYS A 139 -10.16 -16.45 3.58
CA LYS A 139 -10.98 -17.25 2.67
C LYS A 139 -11.70 -16.39 1.62
N ALA A 140 -11.04 -15.31 1.18
CA ALA A 140 -11.37 -14.57 -0.03
C ALA A 140 -11.08 -15.40 -1.29
N MET A 141 -11.80 -15.09 -2.38
CA MET A 141 -11.56 -15.69 -3.69
C MET A 141 -10.44 -14.91 -4.38
N CYS A 142 -9.26 -15.52 -4.56
CA CYS A 142 -8.14 -14.90 -5.27
C CYS A 142 -8.22 -15.04 -6.79
N GLU A 143 -7.38 -14.26 -7.47
CA GLU A 143 -7.08 -14.41 -8.88
C GLU A 143 -6.62 -15.84 -9.21
N GLY A 144 -7.29 -16.48 -10.18
CA GLY A 144 -7.06 -17.88 -10.52
C GLY A 144 -7.75 -18.93 -9.63
N GLN A 145 -8.35 -18.56 -8.48
CA GLN A 145 -9.05 -19.53 -7.63
C GLN A 145 -10.42 -19.94 -8.18
N THR A 146 -10.50 -21.18 -8.67
CA THR A 146 -11.78 -21.81 -9.08
C THR A 146 -12.60 -22.38 -7.91
N THR A 147 -12.14 -22.24 -6.68
CA THR A 147 -12.71 -22.80 -5.45
C THR A 147 -12.43 -21.88 -4.26
N ALA A 148 -13.37 -21.81 -3.31
CA ALA A 148 -13.26 -20.99 -2.10
C ALA A 148 -12.33 -21.64 -1.05
N ASP A 149 -11.04 -21.75 -1.40
CA ASP A 149 -9.97 -22.23 -0.54
C ASP A 149 -9.28 -21.04 0.18
N MET A 150 -8.25 -21.29 1.00
CA MET A 150 -7.54 -20.21 1.72
C MET A 150 -6.52 -19.53 0.80
N ALA A 151 -6.30 -18.24 0.98
CA ALA A 151 -5.23 -17.49 0.33
C ALA A 151 -4.36 -16.76 1.35
N MET A 152 -3.11 -16.45 0.97
CA MET A 152 -2.28 -15.54 1.75
C MET A 152 -2.94 -14.17 1.75
N TYR A 153 -3.07 -13.58 2.94
CA TYR A 153 -3.68 -12.28 3.14
C TYR A 153 -2.66 -11.32 3.73
N ILE A 154 -2.45 -10.20 3.07
CA ILE A 154 -1.56 -9.14 3.52
C ILE A 154 -2.34 -7.84 3.51
N CYS A 155 -2.20 -7.04 4.56
CA CYS A 155 -2.86 -5.74 4.68
C CYS A 155 -1.83 -4.67 5.04
N LEU A 156 -1.82 -3.59 4.26
CA LEU A 156 -0.93 -2.44 4.40
C LEU A 156 -1.78 -1.28 4.88
N ILE A 157 -1.60 -0.84 6.13
CA ILE A 157 -2.53 0.06 6.83
C ILE A 157 -1.82 1.37 7.17
N ASN A 158 -2.43 2.52 6.84
CA ASN A 158 -1.97 3.82 7.31
C ASN A 158 -2.17 3.90 8.84
N PRO A 159 -1.11 4.12 9.64
CA PRO A 159 -1.18 4.09 11.10
C PRO A 159 -2.04 5.21 11.70
N THR A 160 -2.26 6.29 10.96
CA THR A 160 -3.03 7.48 11.40
C THR A 160 -4.48 7.48 10.89
N ASN A 161 -4.76 6.75 9.82
CA ASN A 161 -6.10 6.59 9.26
C ASN A 161 -6.33 5.13 8.84
N PRO A 162 -6.86 4.24 9.72
CA PRO A 162 -7.09 2.84 9.40
C PRO A 162 -8.18 2.60 8.33
N GLU A 163 -8.85 3.65 7.84
CA GLU A 163 -9.70 3.58 6.64
C GLU A 163 -8.89 3.68 5.33
N GLU A 164 -7.66 4.17 5.38
CA GLU A 164 -6.69 4.11 4.27
C GLU A 164 -5.83 2.85 4.43
N TYR A 165 -6.19 1.80 3.70
CA TYR A 165 -5.44 0.54 3.67
C TYR A 165 -5.48 -0.10 2.28
N LYS A 166 -4.50 -0.96 2.01
CA LYS A 166 -4.37 -1.74 0.77
C LYS A 166 -4.29 -3.22 1.11
N GLU A 167 -5.18 -4.00 0.53
CA GLU A 167 -5.18 -5.46 0.65
C GLU A 167 -4.39 -6.10 -0.49
N ILE A 168 -3.66 -7.16 -0.15
CA ILE A 168 -2.82 -7.94 -1.03
C ILE A 168 -3.18 -9.40 -0.81
N PHE A 169 -3.56 -10.09 -1.88
CA PHE A 169 -3.92 -11.50 -1.82
C PHE A 169 -3.04 -12.31 -2.76
N LEU A 170 -2.48 -13.42 -2.27
CA LEU A 170 -1.62 -14.33 -3.06
C LEU A 170 -2.13 -15.76 -2.90
N GLY A 171 -2.32 -16.47 -4.01
CA GLY A 171 -2.75 -17.87 -3.94
C GLY A 171 -2.92 -18.57 -5.28
N GLY A 172 -3.45 -19.79 -5.17
CA GLY A 172 -3.86 -20.67 -6.26
C GLY A 172 -4.96 -21.64 -5.78
N LYS A 173 -5.21 -22.70 -6.54
CA LYS A 173 -6.19 -23.75 -6.25
C LYS A 173 -5.70 -24.70 -5.15
N GLY A 174 -5.88 -24.24 -3.92
CA GLY A 174 -5.62 -24.91 -2.65
C GLY A 174 -5.52 -23.85 -1.54
N GLY A 175 -5.05 -24.26 -0.36
CA GLY A 175 -4.86 -23.33 0.76
C GLY A 175 -3.46 -22.73 0.73
N ASP A 176 -3.34 -21.41 0.70
CA ASP A 176 -2.09 -20.66 0.77
C ASP A 176 -2.05 -19.81 2.06
N TYR A 177 -0.87 -19.70 2.68
CA TYR A 177 -0.70 -19.13 4.03
C TYR A 177 0.57 -18.27 4.10
N ALA A 178 0.46 -16.98 4.41
CA ALA A 178 1.60 -16.19 4.90
C ALA A 178 1.64 -16.31 6.42
N THR A 179 2.77 -16.74 6.98
CA THR A 179 2.89 -17.09 8.41
C THR A 179 3.66 -16.06 9.22
N SER A 180 4.59 -15.33 8.58
CA SER A 180 5.41 -14.31 9.22
C SER A 180 5.86 -13.24 8.21
N VAL A 181 6.11 -12.02 8.70
CA VAL A 181 6.50 -10.83 7.93
C VAL A 181 7.69 -10.13 8.58
N VAL A 182 8.52 -9.47 7.77
CA VAL A 182 9.57 -8.57 8.24
C VAL A 182 9.69 -7.36 7.32
N ALA A 183 9.78 -6.15 7.88
CA ALA A 183 10.13 -4.94 7.16
C ALA A 183 11.59 -5.01 6.71
N THR A 184 11.88 -4.68 5.45
CA THR A 184 13.24 -4.74 4.91
C THR A 184 13.92 -3.37 4.92
N ASN A 185 15.24 -3.35 5.10
CA ASN A 185 16.06 -2.14 5.26
C ASN A 185 15.98 -1.18 4.06
N ASP A 186 15.56 -1.67 2.88
CA ASP A 186 15.28 -0.87 1.68
C ASP A 186 13.89 -0.18 1.68
N GLY A 187 13.13 -0.32 2.77
CA GLY A 187 11.79 0.22 2.96
C GLY A 187 10.66 -0.67 2.43
N GLY A 188 10.98 -1.86 1.90
CA GLY A 188 10.00 -2.88 1.52
C GLY A 188 9.63 -3.82 2.67
N PHE A 189 9.15 -5.02 2.33
CA PHE A 189 8.92 -6.10 3.29
C PHE A 189 9.09 -7.47 2.64
N ALA A 190 9.36 -8.49 3.45
CA ALA A 190 9.40 -9.89 3.04
C ALA A 190 8.43 -10.74 3.88
N LEU A 191 7.90 -11.79 3.26
CA LEU A 191 6.92 -12.73 3.85
C LEU A 191 7.49 -14.15 3.80
N ALA A 192 7.33 -14.91 4.88
CA ALA A 192 7.44 -16.36 4.88
C ALA A 192 6.05 -17.00 4.83
N GLY A 193 5.97 -18.19 4.25
CA GLY A 193 4.74 -18.95 4.22
C GLY A 193 4.83 -20.28 3.50
N TYR A 194 3.69 -20.82 3.13
CA TYR A 194 3.59 -22.04 2.35
C TYR A 194 2.32 -22.13 1.51
N SER A 195 2.42 -22.94 0.46
CA SER A 195 1.33 -23.27 -0.43
C SER A 195 0.91 -24.72 -0.28
N ALA A 196 -0.41 -24.97 -0.25
CA ALA A 196 -0.99 -26.28 -0.51
C ALA A 196 -1.67 -26.35 -1.89
N SER A 197 -1.55 -25.29 -2.70
CA SER A 197 -2.12 -25.19 -4.03
C SER A 197 -1.46 -26.14 -5.01
N SER A 198 -2.27 -26.68 -5.93
CA SER A 198 -1.84 -27.70 -6.91
C SER A 198 -1.23 -27.08 -8.17
N ASP A 199 -1.56 -25.82 -8.41
CA ASP A 199 -1.14 -24.88 -9.43
C ASP A 199 -0.36 -23.71 -8.83
N ALA A 200 0.20 -22.85 -9.69
CA ALA A 200 1.12 -21.81 -9.27
C ALA A 200 0.45 -20.72 -8.43
N ILE A 201 1.23 -20.00 -7.63
CA ILE A 201 0.77 -18.77 -6.98
C ILE A 201 0.87 -17.59 -7.94
N TYR A 202 -0.22 -16.83 -8.01
CA TYR A 202 -0.40 -15.66 -8.84
C TYR A 202 -0.37 -14.36 -8.03
N TRP A 203 -0.08 -13.27 -8.72
CA TRP A 203 -0.17 -11.86 -8.29
C TRP A 203 -0.37 -11.06 -9.57
N GLY A 204 -1.60 -10.61 -9.83
CA GLY A 204 -2.02 -10.25 -11.19
C GLY A 204 -1.93 -11.46 -12.14
N ASP A 205 -1.91 -11.15 -13.44
CA ASP A 205 -1.67 -12.09 -14.55
C ASP A 205 -0.35 -12.89 -14.47
N LYS A 206 0.55 -12.58 -13.51
CA LYS A 206 1.90 -13.16 -13.44
C LYS A 206 1.90 -14.41 -12.57
N LYS A 207 2.51 -15.48 -13.10
CA LYS A 207 2.89 -16.66 -12.35
C LYS A 207 4.21 -16.39 -11.61
N ASN A 208 4.20 -16.40 -10.28
CA ASN A 208 5.37 -15.98 -9.48
C ASN A 208 6.07 -17.13 -8.76
N CYS A 209 5.34 -18.12 -8.23
CA CYS A 209 5.93 -19.22 -7.47
C CYS A 209 5.44 -20.62 -7.90
N SER A 210 6.16 -21.67 -7.48
CA SER A 210 5.76 -23.08 -7.66
C SER A 210 4.56 -23.44 -6.77
N SER A 211 4.01 -24.63 -7.00
CA SER A 211 2.83 -25.14 -6.30
C SER A 211 3.21 -26.18 -5.23
N SER A 212 2.54 -26.13 -4.07
CA SER A 212 2.67 -27.09 -2.95
C SER A 212 4.00 -27.07 -2.16
N GLU A 213 4.63 -25.90 -1.95
CA GLU A 213 5.97 -25.78 -1.33
C GLU A 213 6.06 -24.65 -0.28
N ALA A 214 7.21 -24.55 0.40
CA ALA A 214 7.57 -23.46 1.32
C ALA A 214 8.08 -22.23 0.53
N ILE A 215 7.64 -21.03 0.90
CA ILE A 215 7.72 -19.85 0.03
C ILE A 215 8.21 -18.63 0.80
N VAL A 216 9.06 -17.84 0.14
CA VAL A 216 9.41 -16.48 0.55
C VAL A 216 9.04 -15.51 -0.56
N VAL A 217 8.40 -14.39 -0.21
CA VAL A 217 7.96 -13.35 -1.14
C VAL A 217 8.53 -12.02 -0.66
N LYS A 218 9.17 -11.24 -1.54
CA LYS A 218 9.68 -9.89 -1.20
C LYS A 218 9.00 -8.82 -2.04
N PHE A 219 8.61 -7.74 -1.37
CA PHE A 219 8.09 -6.51 -1.94
C PHE A 219 9.12 -5.38 -1.77
N ASN A 220 9.14 -4.45 -2.73
CA ASN A 220 9.97 -3.25 -2.66
C ASN A 220 9.27 -2.14 -1.83
N SER A 221 9.93 -0.99 -1.65
CA SER A 221 9.38 0.17 -0.94
C SER A 221 8.19 0.86 -1.64
N ASN A 222 7.94 0.56 -2.92
CA ASN A 222 6.70 0.96 -3.61
C ASN A 222 5.55 -0.05 -3.36
N GLN A 223 5.76 -1.05 -2.50
CA GLN A 223 4.80 -2.13 -2.21
C GLN A 223 4.44 -2.95 -3.46
N GLU A 224 5.39 -3.10 -4.38
CA GLU A 224 5.30 -3.95 -5.56
C GLU A 224 6.09 -5.24 -5.35
N LEU A 225 5.59 -6.36 -5.89
CA LEU A 225 6.28 -7.65 -5.84
C LEU A 225 7.62 -7.58 -6.59
N GLU A 226 8.73 -7.76 -5.86
CA GLU A 226 10.08 -7.75 -6.41
C GLU A 226 10.50 -9.15 -6.87
N TRP A 227 10.39 -10.13 -5.97
CA TRP A 227 10.65 -11.54 -6.30
C TRP A 227 9.83 -12.50 -5.42
N CYS A 228 9.66 -13.72 -5.92
CA CYS A 228 9.05 -14.84 -5.20
C CYS A 228 9.99 -16.05 -5.34
N SER A 229 10.37 -16.65 -4.21
CA SER A 229 11.31 -17.77 -4.16
C SER A 229 10.71 -18.95 -3.42
N VAL A 230 10.98 -20.16 -3.92
CA VAL A 230 10.44 -21.41 -3.39
C VAL A 230 11.55 -22.31 -2.90
N SER A 231 11.42 -22.79 -1.66
CA SER A 231 12.36 -23.73 -1.09
C SER A 231 11.95 -25.16 -1.44
N ASN A 232 12.27 -25.56 -2.67
CA ASN A 232 12.77 -26.91 -2.87
C ASN A 232 14.12 -27.00 -2.15
N ALA A 233 14.09 -27.38 -0.87
CA ALA A 233 15.21 -27.28 0.09
C ALA A 233 16.45 -28.17 -0.22
N GLY A 234 16.66 -28.54 -1.48
CA GLY A 234 17.94 -29.04 -2.00
C GLY A 234 18.35 -30.43 -1.52
N ILE A 235 17.53 -31.10 -0.68
CA ILE A 235 17.86 -32.40 -0.10
C ILE A 235 17.65 -33.51 -1.14
N SER A 236 18.55 -33.55 -2.13
CA SER A 236 18.72 -34.63 -3.10
C SER A 236 19.22 -35.90 -2.39
N MET A 237 18.33 -36.54 -1.63
CA MET A 237 18.59 -37.78 -0.88
C MET A 237 18.57 -39.04 -1.77
N GLY A 238 18.41 -38.89 -3.08
CA GLY A 238 18.44 -40.02 -4.04
C GLY A 238 17.24 -40.96 -3.98
N VAL A 239 16.17 -40.59 -3.27
CA VAL A 239 14.88 -41.30 -3.26
C VAL A 239 13.97 -40.65 -4.32
N ALA A 240 13.24 -41.46 -5.10
CA ALA A 240 12.37 -40.95 -6.16
C ALA A 240 11.26 -40.03 -5.62
N THR A 241 11.09 -38.87 -6.25
CA THR A 241 10.59 -37.63 -5.62
C THR A 241 9.12 -37.29 -5.90
N GLU A 242 8.28 -38.25 -6.34
CA GLU A 242 6.91 -37.90 -6.81
C GLU A 242 5.86 -37.72 -5.69
N ASP A 243 6.15 -38.17 -4.45
CA ASP A 243 5.21 -38.17 -3.31
C ASP A 243 5.59 -37.26 -2.12
N LEU A 244 6.69 -36.48 -2.22
CA LEU A 244 7.21 -35.63 -1.12
C LEU A 244 6.98 -34.14 -1.44
N LYS A 245 5.85 -33.58 -0.98
CA LYS A 245 5.41 -32.20 -1.30
C LYS A 245 4.78 -31.49 -0.09
N ARG A 246 5.48 -31.46 1.04
CA ARG A 246 5.04 -30.77 2.27
C ARG A 246 6.25 -30.20 2.98
N SER A 247 6.65 -29.02 2.57
CA SER A 247 7.59 -28.17 3.30
C SER A 247 6.86 -26.89 3.66
N LYS A 248 7.22 -26.26 4.77
CA LYS A 248 6.61 -25.02 5.23
C LYS A 248 7.66 -24.08 5.77
N PHE A 249 7.44 -22.77 5.64
CA PHE A 249 8.10 -21.78 6.47
C PHE A 249 7.11 -21.25 7.50
N TYR A 250 7.64 -20.84 8.65
CA TYR A 250 6.90 -20.35 9.81
C TYR A 250 7.37 -18.94 10.19
N GLY A 251 8.69 -18.72 10.31
CA GLY A 251 9.29 -17.42 10.65
C GLY A 251 10.25 -16.87 9.59
N ILE A 252 10.40 -15.54 9.56
CA ILE A 252 11.29 -14.80 8.66
C ILE A 252 12.07 -13.70 9.40
N THR A 253 13.22 -13.32 8.87
CA THR A 253 13.97 -12.12 9.29
C THR A 253 14.91 -11.65 8.17
N GLU A 254 15.44 -10.43 8.27
CA GLU A 254 16.49 -9.91 7.37
C GLU A 254 17.83 -9.84 8.12
N ASP A 255 18.92 -10.17 7.44
CA ASP A 255 20.28 -10.07 7.98
C ASP A 255 20.94 -8.72 7.66
N ASN A 256 22.05 -8.40 8.33
CA ASN A 256 22.72 -7.09 8.24
C ASN A 256 23.34 -6.79 6.86
N ASN A 257 23.19 -7.66 5.86
CA ASN A 257 23.55 -7.42 4.45
C ASN A 257 22.32 -7.22 3.55
N GLY A 258 21.10 -7.25 4.10
CA GLY A 258 19.85 -7.26 3.34
C GLY A 258 19.43 -8.64 2.82
N ASP A 259 20.08 -9.73 3.26
CA ASP A 259 19.68 -11.09 2.84
C ASP A 259 18.54 -11.62 3.72
N ILE A 260 17.54 -12.24 3.09
CA ILE A 260 16.36 -12.77 3.78
C ILE A 260 16.64 -14.17 4.33
N ILE A 261 16.30 -14.42 5.59
CA ILE A 261 16.41 -15.73 6.24
C ILE A 261 15.01 -16.22 6.60
N ALA A 262 14.67 -17.43 6.19
CA ALA A 262 13.40 -18.08 6.56
C ALA A 262 13.63 -19.45 7.20
N VAL A 263 12.75 -19.80 8.15
CA VAL A 263 12.82 -21.04 8.92
C VAL A 263 11.51 -21.81 8.91
N GLY A 264 11.59 -23.14 9.06
CA GLY A 264 10.42 -23.99 8.99
C GLY A 264 10.72 -25.49 9.05
N ASP A 265 9.93 -26.27 8.30
CA ASP A 265 10.09 -27.71 8.14
C ASP A 265 10.20 -28.15 6.67
N VAL A 266 10.90 -29.28 6.47
CA VAL A 266 11.02 -29.95 5.17
C VAL A 266 10.74 -31.44 5.34
N GLN A 267 9.78 -31.94 4.55
CA GLN A 267 9.48 -33.37 4.47
C GLN A 267 10.60 -34.14 3.76
N VAL A 268 11.30 -35.00 4.51
CA VAL A 268 12.37 -35.88 3.98
C VAL A 268 11.88 -37.29 3.63
N ALA A 269 10.79 -37.74 4.26
CA ALA A 269 10.06 -38.93 3.85
C ALA A 269 8.60 -38.88 4.32
N LYS A 270 7.80 -39.87 3.94
CA LYS A 270 6.42 -40.00 4.40
C LYS A 270 6.37 -40.05 5.94
N SER A 271 5.78 -39.01 6.54
CA SER A 271 5.71 -38.79 7.99
C SER A 271 7.05 -38.46 8.69
N LEU A 272 8.09 -38.05 7.96
CA LEU A 272 9.35 -37.55 8.53
C LEU A 272 9.66 -36.12 8.04
N TYR A 273 9.89 -35.21 8.99
CA TYR A 273 10.16 -33.79 8.73
C TYR A 273 11.39 -33.33 9.52
N ASN A 274 12.26 -32.56 8.88
CA ASN A 274 13.44 -31.97 9.50
C ASN A 274 13.25 -30.46 9.69
N ALA A 275 13.68 -29.92 10.83
CA ALA A 275 13.76 -28.48 11.06
C ALA A 275 14.74 -27.88 10.05
N THR A 276 14.38 -26.78 9.39
CA THR A 276 15.16 -26.23 8.26
C THR A 276 15.28 -24.71 8.36
N ILE A 277 16.46 -24.20 8.03
CA ILE A 277 16.76 -22.78 7.87
C ILE A 277 17.37 -22.56 6.48
N VAL A 278 16.92 -21.50 5.80
CA VAL A 278 17.38 -21.13 4.45
C VAL A 278 17.71 -19.64 4.42
N LYS A 279 18.86 -19.30 3.82
CA LYS A 279 19.21 -17.92 3.50
C LYS A 279 19.02 -17.67 2.00
N PHE A 280 18.33 -16.60 1.67
CA PHE A 280 18.05 -16.11 0.33
C PHE A 280 18.75 -14.77 0.10
N SER A 281 19.27 -14.59 -1.11
CA SER A 281 19.79 -13.32 -1.59
C SER A 281 18.69 -12.26 -1.58
N GLY A 282 18.92 -11.15 -0.89
CA GLY A 282 17.94 -10.05 -0.78
C GLY A 282 17.52 -9.46 -2.12
N THR A 283 18.44 -9.44 -3.09
CA THR A 283 18.27 -8.77 -4.39
C THR A 283 17.57 -9.59 -5.47
N ASP A 284 17.48 -10.92 -5.32
CA ASP A 284 16.95 -11.80 -6.37
C ASP A 284 16.28 -13.10 -5.88
N GLY A 285 16.18 -13.30 -4.56
CA GLY A 285 15.59 -14.50 -3.97
C GLY A 285 16.40 -15.79 -4.19
N THR A 286 17.65 -15.71 -4.68
CA THR A 286 18.49 -16.91 -4.88
C THR A 286 18.85 -17.56 -3.54
N ASN A 287 18.56 -18.85 -3.36
CA ASN A 287 19.00 -19.62 -2.20
C ASN A 287 20.55 -19.65 -2.14
N LEU A 288 21.10 -19.02 -1.10
CA LEU A 288 22.53 -18.93 -0.82
C LEU A 288 23.03 -20.18 -0.08
N TRP A 289 22.27 -20.62 0.93
CA TRP A 289 22.49 -21.88 1.63
C TRP A 289 21.22 -22.38 2.35
N THR A 290 21.21 -23.69 2.62
CA THR A 290 20.20 -24.37 3.45
C THR A 290 20.91 -25.21 4.51
N LYS A 291 20.38 -25.23 5.74
CA LYS A 291 20.73 -26.18 6.80
C LYS A 291 19.47 -26.86 7.30
N SER A 292 19.63 -28.08 7.80
CA SER A 292 18.52 -28.83 8.37
C SER A 292 18.98 -29.73 9.49
N VAL A 293 18.19 -29.78 10.56
CA VAL A 293 18.39 -30.71 11.67
C VAL A 293 17.32 -31.78 11.68
N GLY A 294 17.76 -33.04 11.76
CA GLY A 294 16.86 -34.18 11.90
C GLY A 294 17.44 -35.46 11.34
N THR A 295 16.66 -36.19 10.54
CA THR A 295 17.05 -37.51 10.03
C THR A 295 17.85 -37.42 8.73
N THR A 296 18.95 -38.18 8.66
CA THR A 296 19.67 -38.45 7.41
C THR A 296 19.29 -39.83 6.86
N LEU A 297 18.51 -39.85 5.77
CA LEU A 297 18.08 -41.10 5.13
C LEU A 297 19.21 -41.73 4.30
N THR A 298 20.10 -42.47 4.97
CA THR A 298 21.11 -43.31 4.30
C THR A 298 20.51 -44.60 3.73
N GLU A 299 19.45 -45.12 4.36
CA GLU A 299 18.56 -46.16 3.84
C GLU A 299 17.10 -45.80 4.22
N ALA A 300 16.11 -46.29 3.47
CA ALA A 300 14.71 -46.02 3.77
C ALA A 300 14.27 -46.67 5.10
N PRO A 301 13.47 -46.00 5.96
CA PRO A 301 13.11 -46.54 7.27
C PRO A 301 12.35 -47.86 7.14
N THR A 302 12.88 -48.94 7.69
CA THR A 302 12.27 -50.28 7.58
C THR A 302 11.07 -50.49 8.51
N ASN A 303 10.84 -49.58 9.46
CA ASN A 303 9.69 -49.59 10.37
C ASN A 303 9.02 -48.20 10.43
N ALA A 304 7.72 -48.14 10.10
CA ALA A 304 6.91 -46.92 10.20
C ALA A 304 6.46 -46.59 11.65
N LYS A 305 7.38 -46.71 12.62
CA LYS A 305 7.14 -46.41 14.04
C LYS A 305 7.98 -45.25 14.58
N ASP A 306 9.07 -44.93 13.90
CA ASP A 306 10.03 -43.92 14.34
C ASP A 306 9.70 -42.59 13.64
N ASN A 307 8.54 -42.00 13.98
CA ASN A 307 8.06 -40.74 13.39
C ASN A 307 8.87 -39.55 13.93
N TYR A 308 10.01 -39.25 13.31
CA TYR A 308 10.79 -38.04 13.54
C TYR A 308 10.09 -36.82 12.93
N THR A 309 9.88 -35.78 13.74
CA THR A 309 9.29 -34.50 13.28
C THR A 309 9.99 -33.35 13.99
N GLY A 310 10.66 -32.48 13.23
CA GLY A 310 11.16 -31.21 13.73
C GLY A 310 10.82 -30.06 12.79
N ALA A 311 10.70 -28.87 13.38
CA ALA A 311 10.48 -27.59 12.72
C ALA A 311 11.29 -26.51 13.45
N TYR A 312 11.77 -25.51 12.73
CA TYR A 312 12.12 -24.22 13.32
C TYR A 312 10.93 -23.28 13.13
N GLU A 313 10.46 -22.67 14.22
CA GLU A 313 9.29 -21.79 14.23
C GLU A 313 9.69 -20.34 13.95
N ALA A 314 10.79 -19.87 14.57
CA ALA A 314 11.21 -18.47 14.50
C ALA A 314 12.73 -18.30 14.37
N VAL A 315 13.13 -17.11 13.91
CA VAL A 315 14.52 -16.76 13.59
C VAL A 315 14.79 -15.29 13.86
N SER A 316 16.00 -14.97 14.33
CA SER A 316 16.44 -13.59 14.55
C SER A 316 17.97 -13.48 14.39
N VAL A 317 18.48 -12.25 14.27
CA VAL A 317 19.88 -11.94 13.91
C VAL A 317 20.51 -11.02 14.95
N LEU A 318 21.76 -11.30 15.33
CA LEU A 318 22.56 -10.46 16.22
C LEU A 318 23.32 -9.38 15.45
N SER A 319 23.83 -8.36 16.15
CA SER A 319 24.65 -7.28 15.57
C SER A 319 25.92 -7.78 14.88
N ASP A 320 26.48 -8.91 15.31
CA ASP A 320 27.62 -9.60 14.67
C ASP A 320 27.23 -10.40 13.40
N ASN A 321 25.96 -10.33 13.02
CA ASN A 321 25.31 -11.04 11.92
C ASN A 321 25.33 -12.58 12.06
N SER A 322 25.44 -13.08 13.28
CA SER A 322 25.09 -14.47 13.61
C SER A 322 23.58 -14.63 13.81
N ILE A 323 23.08 -15.83 13.50
CA ILE A 323 21.65 -16.11 13.32
C ILE A 323 21.21 -17.12 14.39
N ILE A 324 20.12 -16.84 15.09
CA ILE A 324 19.47 -17.76 16.03
C ILE A 324 18.20 -18.31 15.39
N ALA A 325 18.05 -19.63 15.35
CA ALA A 325 16.80 -20.30 15.00
C ALA A 325 16.31 -21.17 16.16
N VAL A 326 15.00 -21.14 16.43
CA VAL A 326 14.35 -21.90 17.52
C VAL A 326 13.15 -22.69 17.04
N GLY A 327 12.79 -23.74 17.76
CA GLY A 327 11.63 -24.57 17.46
C GLY A 327 11.66 -25.89 18.22
N TYR A 328 11.26 -26.98 17.57
CA TYR A 328 11.11 -28.28 18.23
C TYR A 328 11.66 -29.47 17.40
N THR A 329 11.92 -30.58 18.08
CA THR A 329 12.21 -31.88 17.46
C THR A 329 11.50 -33.03 18.19
N LYS A 330 11.46 -34.20 17.56
CA LYS A 330 10.86 -35.42 18.12
C LYS A 330 11.75 -36.62 17.83
N ALA A 331 12.21 -37.27 18.90
CA ALA A 331 13.27 -38.28 18.91
C ALA A 331 14.67 -37.73 18.53
N GLU A 332 15.71 -38.55 18.72
CA GLU A 332 17.12 -38.18 18.47
C GLU A 332 17.36 -37.79 17.00
N ALA A 333 17.98 -36.62 16.78
CA ALA A 333 18.45 -36.20 15.47
C ALA A 333 19.70 -36.98 15.04
N THR A 334 19.96 -37.09 13.73
CA THR A 334 21.09 -37.85 13.16
C THR A 334 21.89 -37.10 12.09
N THR A 335 21.64 -35.81 11.89
CA THR A 335 22.46 -34.92 11.05
C THR A 335 23.82 -34.60 11.66
N GLN A 336 24.69 -33.89 10.93
CA GLN A 336 25.95 -33.37 11.51
C GLN A 336 25.69 -32.34 12.62
N GLU A 337 24.51 -31.74 12.61
CA GLU A 337 23.97 -30.77 13.57
C GLU A 337 23.07 -31.48 14.63
N ALA A 338 23.27 -32.80 14.85
CA ALA A 338 22.40 -33.61 15.69
C ALA A 338 22.45 -33.26 17.19
N PHE A 339 21.26 -32.99 17.73
CA PHE A 339 20.98 -32.90 19.15
C PHE A 339 20.87 -34.28 19.81
N SER A 340 21.28 -34.39 21.07
CA SER A 340 20.92 -35.51 21.94
C SER A 340 19.52 -35.25 22.54
N CYS A 341 18.48 -35.46 21.74
CA CYS A 341 17.08 -35.35 22.19
C CYS A 341 16.74 -36.52 23.14
N VAL A 342 16.05 -36.26 24.26
CA VAL A 342 15.75 -37.27 25.29
C VAL A 342 14.25 -37.30 25.60
N GLY A 343 13.40 -37.27 24.57
CA GLY A 343 11.96 -37.18 24.78
C GLY A 343 11.06 -37.50 23.58
N THR A 344 9.79 -37.13 23.74
CA THR A 344 8.73 -37.26 22.72
C THR A 344 8.46 -35.99 21.94
N LEU A 345 8.91 -34.84 22.46
CA LEU A 345 8.92 -33.52 21.85
C LEU A 345 9.89 -32.67 22.69
N ASP A 346 10.89 -32.09 22.05
CA ASP A 346 12.02 -31.43 22.69
C ASP A 346 12.22 -30.05 22.03
N ALA A 347 12.18 -28.96 22.81
CA ALA A 347 12.44 -27.61 22.31
C ALA A 347 13.93 -27.38 22.07
N ILE A 348 14.30 -26.73 20.96
CA ILE A 348 15.69 -26.59 20.51
C ILE A 348 16.02 -25.15 20.11
N TYR A 349 17.32 -24.81 20.17
CA TYR A 349 17.88 -23.67 19.45
C TYR A 349 19.14 -24.06 18.68
N ALA A 350 19.45 -23.31 17.63
CA ALA A 350 20.73 -23.34 16.94
C ALA A 350 21.21 -21.93 16.59
N LYS A 351 22.49 -21.67 16.86
CA LYS A 351 23.21 -20.44 16.49
C LYS A 351 24.16 -20.72 15.33
N TYR A 352 24.01 -19.99 14.23
CA TYR A 352 24.83 -20.11 13.01
C TYR A 352 25.61 -18.81 12.74
N ASN A 353 26.78 -18.89 12.11
CA ASN A 353 27.39 -17.74 11.43
C ASN A 353 26.56 -17.38 10.17
N SER A 354 26.70 -16.15 9.65
CA SER A 354 26.05 -15.73 8.38
C SER A 354 26.36 -16.64 7.16
N ASP A 355 27.47 -17.38 7.17
CA ASP A 355 27.81 -18.39 6.14
C ASP A 355 27.11 -19.75 6.33
N GLY A 356 26.23 -19.85 7.33
CA GLY A 356 25.50 -21.06 7.71
C GLY A 356 26.36 -22.10 8.42
N SER A 357 27.58 -21.79 8.87
CA SER A 357 28.34 -22.72 9.73
C SER A 357 27.83 -22.66 11.18
N LEU A 358 27.54 -23.82 11.76
CA LEU A 358 27.01 -23.91 13.12
C LEU A 358 28.05 -23.46 14.16
N ILE A 359 27.64 -22.58 15.08
CA ILE A 359 28.43 -22.10 16.22
C ILE A 359 28.14 -22.97 17.45
N THR A 360 26.87 -23.05 17.84
CA THR A 360 26.38 -23.84 18.98
C THR A 360 24.91 -24.20 18.76
N ALA A 361 24.45 -25.27 19.37
CA ALA A 361 23.06 -25.70 19.34
C ALA A 361 22.78 -26.56 20.58
N ASP A 362 21.61 -26.41 21.20
CA ASP A 362 21.26 -27.15 22.42
C ASP A 362 19.75 -27.46 22.53
N ASN A 363 19.42 -28.35 23.46
CA ASN A 363 18.05 -28.67 23.87
C ASN A 363 17.66 -27.83 25.10
N ILE A 364 16.40 -27.37 25.15
CA ILE A 364 15.89 -26.46 26.18
C ILE A 364 15.01 -27.21 27.20
N GLY A 365 14.51 -28.42 26.91
CA GLY A 365 13.69 -29.13 27.89
C GLY A 365 13.29 -30.58 27.60
N THR A 366 13.50 -31.41 28.63
CA THR A 366 13.00 -32.78 28.84
C THR A 366 12.64 -33.00 30.33
N ILE A 367 11.86 -33.99 30.82
CA ILE A 367 11.03 -35.08 30.26
C ILE A 367 9.65 -35.01 30.95
N ASP A 368 8.63 -35.70 30.43
CA ASP A 368 7.24 -35.84 30.97
C ASP A 368 6.35 -34.57 30.86
N GLY A 369 6.75 -33.56 30.09
CA GLY A 369 5.96 -32.37 29.82
C GLY A 369 6.26 -31.75 28.45
N THR A 370 5.34 -30.91 27.95
CA THR A 370 5.46 -30.22 26.66
C THR A 370 6.10 -28.85 26.87
N VAL A 371 7.28 -28.60 26.29
CA VAL A 371 7.82 -27.23 26.15
C VAL A 371 7.65 -26.83 24.69
N SER A 372 7.05 -25.66 24.45
CA SER A 372 6.86 -25.09 23.13
C SER A 372 7.50 -23.72 23.09
N ILE A 373 8.72 -23.61 22.57
CA ILE A 373 9.34 -22.33 22.23
C ILE A 373 8.88 -21.98 20.81
N THR A 374 8.10 -20.92 20.70
CA THR A 374 7.44 -20.47 19.47
C THR A 374 8.17 -19.30 18.83
N GLY A 375 8.94 -18.52 19.60
CA GLY A 375 9.58 -17.31 19.10
C GLY A 375 10.95 -17.00 19.69
N VAL A 376 11.66 -16.09 19.01
CA VAL A 376 12.97 -15.55 19.41
C VAL A 376 13.06 -14.07 19.06
N TYR A 377 13.37 -13.24 20.06
CA TYR A 377 13.64 -11.82 19.91
C TYR A 377 15.10 -11.53 20.31
N VAL A 378 15.76 -10.62 19.59
CA VAL A 378 17.12 -10.14 19.92
C VAL A 378 17.05 -8.65 20.19
N SER A 379 17.51 -8.22 21.37
CA SER A 379 17.53 -6.80 21.72
C SER A 379 18.71 -6.07 21.08
N SER A 380 18.66 -4.74 21.09
CA SER A 380 19.75 -3.85 20.65
C SER A 380 21.08 -4.05 21.39
N ASN A 381 21.09 -4.79 22.50
CA ASN A 381 22.29 -5.15 23.28
C ASN A 381 22.78 -6.60 23.02
N ASP A 382 22.29 -7.26 21.96
CA ASP A 382 22.54 -8.68 21.64
C ASP A 382 22.12 -9.67 22.75
N GLU A 383 21.13 -9.30 23.58
CA GLU A 383 20.46 -10.26 24.46
C GLU A 383 19.36 -11.00 23.70
N VAL A 384 19.31 -12.32 23.89
CA VAL A 384 18.42 -13.22 23.15
C VAL A 384 17.31 -13.70 24.07
N TYR A 385 16.06 -13.46 23.68
CA TYR A 385 14.86 -13.79 24.44
C TYR A 385 14.10 -14.88 23.71
N LEU A 386 13.99 -16.06 24.32
CA LEU A 386 13.20 -17.19 23.79
C LEU A 386 11.87 -17.25 24.53
N TYR A 387 10.77 -17.34 23.80
CA TYR A 387 9.41 -17.28 24.38
C TYR A 387 8.46 -18.35 23.84
N GLY A 388 7.38 -18.59 24.59
CA GLY A 388 6.32 -19.56 24.26
C GLY A 388 5.58 -20.04 25.49
N SER A 389 5.30 -21.35 25.62
CA SER A 389 4.62 -21.94 26.79
C SER A 389 5.15 -23.31 27.23
N THR A 390 4.85 -23.71 28.47
CA THR A 390 5.28 -24.98 29.07
C THR A 390 4.20 -25.67 29.92
N ASP A 391 3.97 -26.94 29.63
CA ASP A 391 2.98 -27.83 30.24
C ASP A 391 3.41 -28.42 31.60
N SER A 392 4.59 -28.03 32.09
CA SER A 392 5.24 -28.66 33.23
C SER A 392 6.37 -27.81 33.82
N VAL A 393 6.71 -28.10 35.08
CA VAL A 393 8.07 -27.84 35.58
C VAL A 393 9.05 -28.55 34.64
N VAL A 394 9.90 -27.80 33.92
CA VAL A 394 11.00 -28.44 33.20
C VAL A 394 11.90 -29.09 34.25
N LYS A 395 12.17 -30.37 34.05
CA LYS A 395 12.90 -31.23 35.00
C LYS A 395 14.32 -31.53 34.52
N GLU A 396 14.80 -30.76 33.56
CA GLU A 396 16.17 -30.86 33.04
C GLU A 396 17.19 -30.63 34.15
N TYR A 397 18.28 -31.39 34.05
CA TYR A 397 19.38 -31.40 35.00
C TYR A 397 20.23 -30.12 34.89
N ASP A 398 20.39 -29.56 33.69
CA ASP A 398 21.33 -28.47 33.40
C ASP A 398 20.86 -27.07 33.82
N ILE A 399 19.58 -26.70 33.64
CA ILE A 399 19.10 -25.36 34.09
C ILE A 399 19.06 -25.28 35.62
N ARG A 400 18.90 -26.42 36.30
CA ARG A 400 18.98 -26.53 37.77
C ARG A 400 20.41 -26.52 38.29
N GLU A 401 21.38 -27.12 37.59
CA GLU A 401 22.81 -26.93 37.92
C GLU A 401 23.28 -25.48 37.66
N LYS A 402 22.64 -24.74 36.73
CA LYS A 402 22.82 -23.28 36.54
C LYS A 402 22.19 -22.42 37.65
N GLY A 403 21.39 -23.00 38.55
CA GLY A 403 20.99 -22.37 39.82
C GLY A 403 19.58 -21.75 39.87
N TYR A 404 18.80 -21.80 38.79
CA TYR A 404 17.45 -21.24 38.75
C TYR A 404 16.45 -22.16 39.49
N ILE A 405 15.58 -21.57 40.31
CA ILE A 405 14.56 -22.26 41.11
C ILE A 405 13.19 -22.02 40.45
N TRP A 406 12.38 -23.09 40.36
CA TRP A 406 11.22 -23.17 39.49
C TRP A 406 9.94 -23.31 40.32
N ASP A 407 9.08 -22.31 40.25
CA ASP A 407 7.67 -22.42 40.63
C ASP A 407 6.84 -22.72 39.37
N ASN A 408 5.81 -23.55 39.53
CA ASN A 408 4.86 -23.94 38.47
C ASN A 408 3.46 -23.72 39.02
N TYR A 409 2.64 -22.97 38.29
CA TYR A 409 1.36 -22.49 38.78
C TYR A 409 0.17 -23.30 38.23
N GLY A 410 0.34 -24.02 37.11
CA GLY A 410 -0.74 -24.80 36.51
C GLY A 410 -0.32 -25.78 35.40
N ALA A 411 -0.97 -25.63 34.25
CA ALA A 411 -0.71 -26.38 33.02
C ALA A 411 -0.72 -25.39 31.85
N HIS A 412 0.32 -25.43 31.01
CA HIS A 412 0.65 -24.42 30.00
C HIS A 412 0.91 -23.01 30.59
N ASP A 413 1.91 -22.86 31.48
CA ASP A 413 2.41 -21.53 31.88
C ASP A 413 3.14 -20.88 30.68
N ALA A 414 3.01 -19.57 30.45
CA ALA A 414 3.84 -18.87 29.46
C ALA A 414 5.30 -18.76 29.96
N ILE A 415 6.29 -18.86 29.07
CA ILE A 415 7.71 -18.86 29.44
C ILE A 415 8.51 -17.80 28.67
N ILE A 416 9.48 -17.16 29.34
CA ILE A 416 10.55 -16.36 28.73
C ILE A 416 11.90 -16.80 29.29
N ILE A 417 12.89 -17.02 28.42
CA ILE A 417 14.26 -17.35 28.76
C ILE A 417 15.19 -16.32 28.12
N ASN A 418 15.95 -15.58 28.94
CA ASN A 418 16.93 -14.62 28.47
C ASN A 418 18.33 -15.24 28.47
N TYR A 419 19.05 -15.04 27.37
CA TYR A 419 20.43 -15.44 27.18
C TYR A 419 21.25 -14.21 26.79
N ASN A 420 22.54 -14.24 27.11
CA ASN A 420 23.49 -13.33 26.46
C ASN A 420 23.83 -13.80 25.04
N SER A 421 24.55 -12.97 24.29
CA SER A 421 24.99 -13.23 22.91
C SER A 421 25.78 -14.53 22.71
N ASP A 422 26.42 -15.07 23.76
CA ASP A 422 27.15 -16.35 23.77
C ASP A 422 26.23 -17.57 24.06
N MET A 423 24.91 -17.38 24.08
CA MET A 423 23.89 -18.39 24.47
C MET A 423 24.10 -18.95 25.89
N GLN A 424 24.51 -18.10 26.83
CA GLN A 424 24.50 -18.43 28.27
C GLN A 424 23.25 -17.83 28.93
N VAL A 425 22.50 -18.67 29.67
CA VAL A 425 21.26 -18.26 30.34
C VAL A 425 21.54 -17.22 31.42
N ASN A 426 21.00 -16.02 31.21
CA ASN A 426 21.04 -14.89 32.13
C ASN A 426 19.96 -14.99 33.21
N TRP A 427 18.74 -15.41 32.82
CA TRP A 427 17.60 -15.70 33.69
C TRP A 427 16.49 -16.44 32.90
N CYS A 428 15.52 -17.03 33.61
CA CYS A 428 14.28 -17.55 33.03
C CYS A 428 13.10 -17.29 33.96
N ALA A 429 11.90 -17.10 33.40
CA ALA A 429 10.67 -16.87 34.16
C ALA A 429 9.44 -17.48 33.47
N ASN A 430 8.47 -17.86 34.29
CA ASN A 430 7.15 -18.34 33.87
C ASN A 430 6.08 -17.34 34.34
N TYR A 431 5.04 -17.18 33.54
CA TYR A 431 3.91 -16.27 33.78
C TYR A 431 2.60 -17.02 33.50
N GLY A 432 1.74 -17.14 34.50
CA GLY A 432 0.49 -17.90 34.38
C GLY A 432 -0.19 -18.17 35.73
N GLY A 433 -1.34 -18.85 35.66
CA GLY A 433 -2.16 -19.30 36.78
C GLY A 433 -2.43 -20.81 36.72
N GLU A 434 -3.64 -21.25 37.10
CA GLU A 434 -3.97 -22.69 37.17
C GLU A 434 -4.26 -23.36 35.80
N ASN A 435 -4.42 -22.59 34.72
CA ASN A 435 -4.70 -23.10 33.37
C ASN A 435 -3.80 -22.39 32.33
N GLY A 436 -4.05 -22.63 31.05
CA GLY A 436 -3.09 -22.30 30.00
C GLY A 436 -3.04 -20.83 29.60
N GLU A 437 -1.85 -20.27 29.64
CA GLU A 437 -1.46 -18.96 29.15
C GLU A 437 -0.33 -19.11 28.13
N TYR A 438 -0.43 -18.39 27.00
CA TYR A 438 0.51 -18.49 25.89
C TYR A 438 1.03 -17.10 25.53
N ILE A 439 2.34 -16.94 25.40
CA ILE A 439 2.93 -15.82 24.67
C ILE A 439 3.11 -16.30 23.23
N ASN A 440 2.39 -15.67 22.31
CA ASN A 440 2.53 -15.90 20.87
C ASN A 440 3.66 -15.03 20.31
N ASP A 441 3.79 -13.77 20.78
CA ASP A 441 4.85 -12.85 20.34
C ASP A 441 5.33 -11.87 21.42
N PHE A 442 6.56 -11.36 21.28
CA PHE A 442 7.29 -10.61 22.30
C PHE A 442 8.30 -9.62 21.70
N ILE A 443 8.26 -8.37 22.17
CA ILE A 443 9.21 -7.31 21.79
C ILE A 443 9.68 -6.52 23.03
N ILE A 444 10.78 -5.78 22.86
CA ILE A 444 11.25 -4.80 23.85
C ILE A 444 11.38 -3.44 23.16
N ASN A 445 10.84 -2.39 23.77
CA ASN A 445 10.93 -1.03 23.24
C ASN A 445 12.30 -0.38 23.52
N SER A 446 12.54 0.83 22.99
CA SER A 446 13.79 1.57 23.18
C SER A 446 14.10 1.95 24.63
N GLU A 447 13.10 1.92 25.52
CA GLU A 447 13.22 2.26 26.94
C GLU A 447 13.49 1.01 27.81
N GLY A 448 13.51 -0.18 27.21
CA GLY A 448 13.70 -1.45 27.90
C GLY A 448 12.42 -2.03 28.50
N GLU A 449 11.24 -1.48 28.14
CA GLU A 449 9.97 -2.12 28.46
C GLU A 449 9.74 -3.32 27.55
N ALA A 450 9.37 -4.45 28.14
CA ALA A 450 8.95 -5.64 27.42
C ALA A 450 7.43 -5.67 27.24
N ILE A 451 6.99 -5.91 26.00
CA ILE A 451 5.60 -6.07 25.60
C ILE A 451 5.44 -7.50 25.06
N ALA A 452 4.47 -8.25 25.59
CA ALA A 452 4.16 -9.60 25.13
C ALA A 452 2.68 -9.73 24.78
N VAL A 453 2.37 -10.49 23.73
CA VAL A 453 0.98 -10.75 23.31
C VAL A 453 0.70 -12.24 23.20
N GLY A 454 -0.57 -12.62 23.37
CA GLY A 454 -0.99 -14.00 23.18
C GLY A 454 -2.39 -14.30 23.67
N GLU A 455 -2.53 -15.39 24.43
CA GLU A 455 -3.82 -16.01 24.79
C GLU A 455 -3.90 -16.39 26.28
N ALA A 456 -5.07 -16.14 26.90
CA ALA A 456 -5.41 -16.63 28.23
C ALA A 456 -6.64 -17.55 28.19
N THR A 457 -6.48 -18.79 28.65
CA THR A 457 -7.57 -19.79 28.69
C THR A 457 -8.34 -19.83 30.02
N SER A 458 -7.99 -18.98 30.99
CA SER A 458 -8.76 -18.83 32.23
C SER A 458 -8.67 -17.44 32.86
N THR A 459 -9.65 -17.11 33.72
CA THR A 459 -9.51 -16.01 34.66
C THR A 459 -8.71 -16.51 35.87
N CYS A 460 -7.55 -15.91 36.15
CA CYS A 460 -6.67 -16.33 37.24
C CYS A 460 -6.21 -15.15 38.10
N GLU A 461 -6.19 -15.35 39.43
CA GLU A 461 -5.56 -14.44 40.41
C GLU A 461 -4.13 -14.95 40.67
N GLY A 462 -3.24 -14.75 39.69
CA GLY A 462 -1.84 -15.18 39.72
C GLY A 462 -0.86 -14.04 40.05
N ASN A 463 0.40 -14.19 39.63
CA ASN A 463 1.37 -13.08 39.65
C ASN A 463 0.97 -11.95 38.68
N ILE A 464 0.19 -12.28 37.66
CA ILE A 464 -0.52 -11.36 36.76
C ILE A 464 -2.01 -11.66 36.90
N ASN A 465 -2.86 -10.63 36.97
CA ASN A 465 -4.32 -10.80 37.04
C ASN A 465 -4.92 -10.87 35.62
N LEU A 466 -5.19 -12.08 35.14
CA LEU A 466 -5.79 -12.27 33.81
C LEU A 466 -7.29 -12.51 33.91
N LYS A 467 -8.02 -12.03 32.90
CA LYS A 467 -9.47 -12.14 32.78
C LYS A 467 -9.79 -12.79 31.44
N ASN A 468 -10.58 -13.85 31.50
CA ASN A 468 -11.12 -14.52 30.34
C ASN A 468 -12.65 -14.43 30.41
N ASN A 469 -13.25 -13.75 29.43
CA ASN A 469 -14.68 -13.53 29.28
C ASN A 469 -15.33 -14.58 28.37
N GLY A 470 -14.55 -15.23 27.51
CA GLY A 470 -14.96 -16.31 26.62
C GLY A 470 -14.40 -17.67 27.02
N LYS A 471 -13.70 -18.32 26.09
CA LYS A 471 -12.91 -19.54 26.31
C LYS A 471 -11.42 -19.26 26.22
N VAL A 472 -11.03 -18.39 25.29
CA VAL A 472 -9.67 -17.92 25.07
C VAL A 472 -9.81 -16.44 24.78
N ASP A 473 -9.20 -15.58 25.59
CA ASP A 473 -9.18 -14.14 25.33
C ASP A 473 -7.75 -13.73 24.91
N ALA A 474 -7.66 -12.72 24.04
CA ALA A 474 -6.37 -12.14 23.68
C ALA A 474 -5.80 -11.33 24.85
N ILE A 475 -4.49 -11.41 25.05
CA ILE A 475 -3.80 -10.67 26.13
C ILE A 475 -2.66 -9.81 25.60
N VAL A 476 -2.44 -8.69 26.27
CA VAL A 476 -1.22 -7.87 26.17
C VAL A 476 -0.65 -7.73 27.59
N LEU A 477 0.64 -8.00 27.76
CA LEU A 477 1.39 -7.88 29.01
C LEU A 477 2.46 -6.82 28.85
N SER A 478 2.62 -5.93 29.84
CA SER A 478 3.71 -4.92 29.84
C SER A 478 4.52 -4.97 31.14
N SER A 479 5.84 -4.80 31.03
CA SER A 479 6.75 -4.83 32.17
C SER A 479 6.83 -3.52 32.93
N ASN A 480 6.45 -2.39 32.31
CA ASN A 480 6.48 -1.07 32.93
C ASN A 480 5.14 -0.38 32.72
N TYR A 481 4.19 -0.58 33.63
CA TYR A 481 3.01 0.27 33.66
C TYR A 481 3.41 1.69 34.06
N HIS A 482 3.53 2.57 33.07
CA HIS A 482 3.52 4.00 33.30
C HIS A 482 2.13 4.37 33.83
N GLU A 483 2.00 4.52 35.16
CA GLU A 483 0.94 5.36 35.73
C GLU A 483 1.17 6.80 35.25
N SER A 484 0.70 7.12 34.02
CA SER A 484 0.68 8.41 33.32
C SER A 484 1.50 9.53 33.99
N THR A 485 2.83 9.40 33.97
CA THR A 485 3.76 10.49 34.27
C THR A 485 4.33 11.00 32.96
N SER A 486 3.51 11.78 32.26
CA SER A 486 3.77 12.27 30.90
C SER A 486 4.88 13.33 30.86
N THR A 487 6.12 12.84 30.77
CA THR A 487 7.37 13.56 30.50
C THR A 487 8.26 12.60 29.68
N GLU A 488 8.78 12.89 28.49
CA GLU A 488 9.09 14.19 27.88
C GLU A 488 8.79 14.25 26.35
N SER A 489 8.47 15.46 25.87
CA SER A 489 8.78 16.00 24.53
C SER A 489 8.82 15.09 23.28
N ILE A 490 7.64 14.74 22.73
CA ILE A 490 7.50 14.55 21.27
C ILE A 490 6.35 15.42 20.75
N ILE A 491 6.60 16.16 19.67
CA ILE A 491 5.58 16.97 18.99
C ILE A 491 4.79 16.08 18.03
N LYS A 492 3.49 15.91 18.26
CA LYS A 492 2.52 15.25 17.35
C LYS A 492 1.26 16.12 17.16
N ASP A 493 0.50 15.82 16.11
CA ASP A 493 -0.89 16.28 15.87
C ASP A 493 -1.18 17.78 15.94
N GLY A 494 -0.36 18.58 15.25
CA GLY A 494 -0.72 19.96 14.90
C GLY A 494 -0.80 20.94 16.08
N LYS A 495 -0.37 20.52 17.28
CA LYS A 495 -0.30 21.35 18.49
C LYS A 495 1.08 21.21 19.11
N VAL A 496 1.71 22.35 19.41
CA VAL A 496 2.94 22.37 20.21
C VAL A 496 2.56 22.15 21.69
N PRO A 497 3.07 21.10 22.37
CA PRO A 497 2.75 20.86 23.77
C PRO A 497 3.32 21.96 24.68
N TYR A 498 2.73 22.15 25.86
CA TYR A 498 3.21 23.10 26.84
C TYR A 498 4.47 22.57 27.54
N ALA A 499 5.57 23.31 27.51
CA ALA A 499 6.72 23.03 28.35
C ALA A 499 6.42 23.38 29.81
N ASP A 500 6.81 22.51 30.73
CA ASP A 500 6.68 22.69 32.17
C ASP A 500 7.37 23.97 32.68
N GLY A 501 6.85 24.52 33.78
CA GLY A 501 7.38 25.71 34.42
C GLY A 501 6.31 26.74 34.78
N ILE A 502 6.77 27.92 35.20
CA ILE A 502 5.90 29.02 35.66
C ILE A 502 6.04 30.20 34.71
N TYR A 503 4.96 30.51 33.99
CA TYR A 503 4.90 31.53 32.95
C TYR A 503 4.02 32.69 33.39
N VAL A 504 4.48 33.93 33.20
CA VAL A 504 3.78 35.13 33.69
C VAL A 504 3.56 36.09 32.55
N ASP A 505 2.30 36.49 32.35
CA ASP A 505 1.93 37.46 31.33
C ASP A 505 0.70 38.27 31.73
N SER A 506 0.32 39.25 30.91
CA SER A 506 -0.70 40.24 31.20
C SER A 506 -1.52 40.65 29.98
N ALA A 507 -2.79 40.98 30.21
CA ALA A 507 -3.69 41.48 29.18
C ALA A 507 -4.67 42.52 29.75
N ASN A 508 -5.36 43.24 28.87
CA ASN A 508 -6.32 44.27 29.27
C ASN A 508 -7.62 43.64 29.80
N GLY A 509 -7.97 43.94 31.06
CA GLY A 509 -9.30 43.72 31.64
C GLY A 509 -10.27 44.87 31.33
N TYR A 510 -11.28 45.07 32.18
CA TYR A 510 -12.32 46.08 31.96
C TYR A 510 -11.82 47.52 32.14
N SER A 511 -11.00 47.76 33.16
CA SER A 511 -10.51 49.10 33.53
C SER A 511 -9.00 49.17 33.86
N SER A 512 -8.30 48.03 33.87
CA SER A 512 -6.84 47.95 34.03
C SER A 512 -6.26 46.75 33.28
N VAL A 513 -4.93 46.69 33.20
CA VAL A 513 -4.20 45.45 32.92
C VAL A 513 -4.42 44.44 34.07
N ILE A 514 -4.51 43.17 33.74
CA ILE A 514 -4.55 42.01 34.64
C ILE A 514 -3.33 41.14 34.30
N THR A 515 -2.57 40.73 35.30
CA THR A 515 -1.38 39.86 35.18
C THR A 515 -1.64 38.54 35.91
N VAL A 516 -1.33 37.43 35.24
CA VAL A 516 -1.53 36.08 35.77
C VAL A 516 -0.25 35.26 35.68
N SER A 517 -0.12 34.28 36.56
CA SER A 517 0.94 33.27 36.53
C SER A 517 0.30 31.92 36.24
N VAL A 518 0.76 31.25 35.19
CA VAL A 518 0.35 29.90 34.81
C VAL A 518 1.48 28.93 35.16
N GLU A 519 1.18 27.95 35.99
CA GLU A 519 2.05 26.82 36.29
C GLU A 519 1.65 25.65 35.39
N VAL A 520 2.59 25.17 34.59
CA VAL A 520 2.49 23.95 33.78
C VAL A 520 3.34 22.87 34.42
N GLU A 521 2.78 21.68 34.57
CA GLU A 521 3.45 20.47 35.06
C GLU A 521 2.92 19.28 34.23
N ASN A 522 3.80 18.40 33.77
CA ASN A 522 3.50 17.28 32.87
C ASN A 522 2.71 17.72 31.61
N GLY A 523 3.00 18.90 31.06
CA GLY A 523 2.32 19.46 29.88
C GLY A 523 0.89 19.96 30.10
N VAL A 524 0.37 19.96 31.34
CA VAL A 524 -0.99 20.41 31.68
C VAL A 524 -1.00 21.64 32.59
N ILE A 525 -2.09 22.43 32.52
CA ILE A 525 -2.28 23.63 33.34
C ILE A 525 -2.60 23.24 34.79
N LYS A 526 -1.57 23.10 35.61
CA LYS A 526 -1.67 22.79 37.03
C LYS A 526 -2.30 23.91 37.85
N SER A 527 -1.90 25.17 37.61
CA SER A 527 -2.48 26.31 38.31
C SER A 527 -2.49 27.59 37.48
N VAL A 528 -3.52 28.43 37.66
CA VAL A 528 -3.52 29.82 37.17
C VAL A 528 -3.82 30.73 38.36
N THR A 529 -2.89 31.64 38.66
CA THR A 529 -2.96 32.51 39.84
C THR A 529 -2.88 33.99 39.47
N GLU A 530 -3.49 34.83 40.29
CA GLU A 530 -3.43 36.29 40.16
C GLU A 530 -2.07 36.83 40.62
N VAL A 531 -1.33 37.49 39.72
CA VAL A 531 -0.10 38.22 40.06
C VAL A 531 -0.43 39.67 40.38
N SER A 532 -1.27 40.30 39.56
CA SER A 532 -1.85 41.61 39.90
C SER A 532 -3.11 41.91 39.09
N ALA A 533 -4.15 42.41 39.75
CA ALA A 533 -5.31 42.99 39.08
C ALA A 533 -5.74 44.29 39.77
N ASN A 534 -5.77 45.39 39.01
CA ASN A 534 -6.26 46.70 39.47
C ASN A 534 -7.65 47.03 38.87
N ASP A 535 -8.39 45.99 38.47
CA ASP A 535 -9.65 46.13 37.75
C ASP A 535 -10.82 46.41 38.72
N THR A 536 -11.96 46.88 38.19
CA THR A 536 -13.09 47.35 39.01
C THR A 536 -13.61 46.23 39.94
N PRO A 537 -13.53 46.37 41.29
CA PRO A 537 -13.68 45.23 42.21
C PRO A 537 -14.99 44.44 42.10
N ALA A 538 -16.09 45.12 41.75
CA ALA A 538 -17.41 44.50 41.59
C ALA A 538 -17.48 43.51 40.41
N PHE A 539 -16.77 43.78 39.30
CA PHE A 539 -16.71 42.87 38.15
C PHE A 539 -15.59 41.85 38.31
N TYR A 540 -14.43 42.31 38.79
CA TYR A 540 -13.26 41.45 38.95
C TYR A 540 -13.49 40.32 39.98
N SER A 541 -14.19 40.60 41.09
CA SER A 541 -14.57 39.57 42.07
C SER A 541 -15.41 38.42 41.49
N VAL A 542 -16.17 38.67 40.42
CA VAL A 542 -16.95 37.66 39.68
C VAL A 542 -16.08 36.97 38.62
N ALA A 543 -15.22 37.72 37.93
CA ALA A 543 -14.30 37.19 36.93
C ALA A 543 -13.26 36.20 37.50
N ARG A 544 -12.94 36.26 38.80
CA ARG A 544 -12.00 35.31 39.44
C ARG A 544 -12.38 33.83 39.32
N ALA A 545 -13.64 33.50 39.02
CA ALA A 545 -14.01 32.12 38.70
C ALA A 545 -13.33 31.59 37.42
N MET A 546 -12.79 32.46 36.54
CA MET A 546 -12.03 32.06 35.37
C MET A 546 -10.75 31.28 35.70
N TYR A 547 -10.11 31.53 36.86
CA TYR A 547 -8.89 30.83 37.26
C TYR A 547 -9.11 29.32 37.36
N ASN A 548 -10.12 28.92 38.13
CA ASN A 548 -10.50 27.51 38.24
C ASN A 548 -11.00 26.95 36.91
N LYS A 549 -11.83 27.69 36.15
CA LYS A 549 -12.33 27.23 34.85
C LYS A 549 -11.20 26.86 33.86
N ILE A 550 -10.14 27.66 33.81
CA ILE A 550 -9.02 27.43 32.87
C ILE A 550 -8.23 26.17 33.28
N VAL A 551 -8.02 25.95 34.58
CA VAL A 551 -7.40 24.73 35.13
C VAL A 551 -8.29 23.51 34.89
N GLU A 552 -9.57 23.59 35.26
CA GLU A 552 -10.57 22.51 35.11
C GLU A 552 -10.78 22.08 33.66
N ALA A 553 -10.65 23.00 32.70
CA ALA A 553 -10.77 22.71 31.26
C ALA A 553 -9.43 22.42 30.57
N ASN A 554 -8.30 22.52 31.28
CA ASN A 554 -6.93 22.51 30.72
C ASN A 554 -6.77 23.42 29.47
N SER A 555 -7.50 24.53 29.43
CA SER A 555 -7.65 25.35 28.22
C SER A 555 -8.07 26.78 28.55
N THR A 556 -7.56 27.74 27.79
CA THR A 556 -8.03 29.13 27.85
C THR A 556 -9.32 29.34 27.07
N ASP A 557 -9.76 28.39 26.23
CA ASP A 557 -11.04 28.50 25.52
C ASP A 557 -12.23 28.07 26.38
N VAL A 558 -12.52 28.91 27.37
CA VAL A 558 -13.59 28.71 28.36
C VAL A 558 -14.56 29.90 28.39
N ASP A 559 -15.83 29.64 28.67
CA ASP A 559 -16.87 30.67 28.70
C ASP A 559 -16.61 31.75 29.76
N ALA A 560 -16.62 33.02 29.32
CA ALA A 560 -16.51 34.19 30.18
C ALA A 560 -17.66 34.26 31.20
N VAL A 561 -17.40 34.75 32.42
CA VAL A 561 -18.42 34.80 33.46
C VAL A 561 -19.46 35.87 33.16
N SER A 562 -20.74 35.47 33.15
CA SER A 562 -21.87 36.39 32.93
C SER A 562 -21.87 37.54 33.94
N GLY A 563 -21.97 38.78 33.44
CA GLY A 563 -21.85 40.00 34.25
C GLY A 563 -20.41 40.50 34.49
N ALA A 564 -19.39 39.78 34.02
CA ALA A 564 -17.98 40.17 34.20
C ALA A 564 -17.12 39.92 32.93
N THR A 565 -17.73 39.97 31.74
CA THR A 565 -17.16 39.55 30.46
C THR A 565 -15.79 40.16 30.14
N LEU A 566 -15.61 41.47 30.32
CA LEU A 566 -14.35 42.15 29.94
C LEU A 566 -13.20 41.82 30.90
N SER A 567 -13.46 41.72 32.21
CA SER A 567 -12.47 41.22 33.18
C SER A 567 -12.17 39.74 32.99
N SER A 568 -13.16 38.93 32.61
CA SER A 568 -12.99 37.50 32.29
C SER A 568 -12.11 37.31 31.06
N ASN A 569 -12.34 38.09 29.99
CA ASN A 569 -11.49 38.06 28.80
C ASN A 569 -10.07 38.56 29.08
N GLY A 570 -9.89 39.52 29.98
CA GLY A 570 -8.56 39.91 30.46
C GLY A 570 -7.80 38.76 31.12
N ILE A 571 -8.46 37.93 31.95
CA ILE A 571 -7.86 36.73 32.54
C ILE A 571 -7.57 35.66 31.46
N LYS A 572 -8.52 35.37 30.56
CA LYS A 572 -8.32 34.43 29.43
C LYS A 572 -7.09 34.80 28.60
N ASN A 573 -7.00 36.06 28.18
CA ASN A 573 -5.93 36.53 27.30
C ASN A 573 -4.58 36.57 28.01
N ALA A 574 -4.52 36.94 29.30
CA ALA A 574 -3.28 36.90 30.06
C ALA A 574 -2.77 35.46 30.25
N ALA A 575 -3.67 34.50 30.46
CA ALA A 575 -3.31 33.08 30.54
C ALA A 575 -2.87 32.53 29.18
N ALA A 576 -3.54 32.91 28.08
CA ALA A 576 -3.18 32.49 26.72
C ALA A 576 -1.80 33.04 26.29
N ASN A 577 -1.48 34.27 26.68
CA ASN A 577 -0.16 34.85 26.47
C ASN A 577 0.92 34.09 27.27
N ALA A 578 0.67 33.77 28.55
CA ALA A 578 1.60 32.98 29.37
C ALA A 578 1.84 31.57 28.79
N LEU A 579 0.78 30.89 28.34
CA LEU A 579 0.88 29.59 27.65
C LEU A 579 1.57 29.69 26.28
N SER A 580 1.51 30.84 25.62
CA SER A 580 2.30 31.10 24.40
C SER A 580 3.81 31.13 24.68
N GLN A 581 4.24 31.57 25.88
CA GLN A 581 5.63 31.47 26.31
C GLN A 581 6.04 30.01 26.57
N SER A 582 5.12 29.20 27.13
CA SER A 582 5.33 27.77 27.37
C SER A 582 5.50 26.97 26.07
N MET A 583 4.62 27.14 25.08
CA MET A 583 4.78 26.51 23.76
C MET A 583 6.07 26.96 23.05
N ALA A 584 6.44 28.23 23.19
CA ALA A 584 7.71 28.71 22.65
C ALA A 584 8.93 28.07 23.34
N LYS A 585 8.84 27.81 24.65
CA LYS A 585 9.89 27.13 25.42
C LYS A 585 10.07 25.68 24.98
N THR A 586 9.00 24.97 24.61
CA THR A 586 9.05 23.65 23.96
C THR A 586 9.90 23.67 22.69
N VAL A 587 9.63 24.64 21.80
CA VAL A 587 10.39 24.79 20.55
C VAL A 587 11.84 25.21 20.80
N VAL A 588 12.10 26.04 21.82
CA VAL A 588 13.48 26.38 22.22
C VAL A 588 14.26 25.13 22.65
N ASN A 589 13.69 24.27 23.50
CA ASN A 589 14.36 23.03 23.92
C ASN A 589 14.66 22.13 22.71
N ALA A 590 13.66 21.89 21.86
CA ALA A 590 13.82 21.04 20.68
C ALA A 590 14.87 21.57 19.68
N ILE A 591 15.08 22.89 19.59
CA ILE A 591 16.16 23.49 18.81
C ILE A 591 17.53 23.30 19.48
N ASP A 592 17.62 23.39 20.82
CA ASP A 592 18.86 23.15 21.57
C ASP A 592 19.29 21.67 21.50
N GLU A 593 18.34 20.74 21.33
CA GLU A 593 18.53 19.28 21.21
C GLU A 593 19.00 18.81 19.82
N LEU A 594 18.94 19.64 18.78
CA LEU A 594 19.37 19.28 17.41
C LEU A 594 20.84 18.85 17.31
N GLY A 595 21.68 19.25 18.26
CA GLY A 595 23.05 18.72 18.40
C GLY A 595 23.96 18.97 17.19
N THR A 596 24.66 17.93 16.74
CA THR A 596 25.50 17.98 15.52
C THR A 596 24.73 17.40 14.35
N ILE A 597 24.51 18.20 13.31
CA ILE A 597 23.72 17.80 12.15
C ILE A 597 24.49 16.82 11.26
N THR A 598 23.84 15.69 10.98
CA THR A 598 24.24 14.67 10.00
C THR A 598 23.08 14.42 9.02
N GLU A 599 23.29 13.61 7.99
CA GLU A 599 22.23 13.24 7.02
C GLU A 599 21.02 12.60 7.73
N SER A 600 21.26 11.77 8.75
CA SER A 600 20.22 11.18 9.61
C SER A 600 19.45 12.17 10.48
N SER A 601 19.88 13.44 10.61
CA SER A 601 19.17 14.47 11.36
C SER A 601 17.99 15.08 10.59
N ALA A 602 17.78 14.72 9.32
CA ALA A 602 16.84 15.38 8.41
C ALA A 602 15.40 15.46 8.96
N SER A 603 14.86 14.35 9.44
CA SER A 603 13.50 14.27 9.98
C SER A 603 13.35 15.11 11.25
N LEU A 604 14.36 15.10 12.14
CA LEU A 604 14.33 15.88 13.38
C LEU A 604 14.33 17.39 13.10
N VAL A 605 15.22 17.87 12.22
CA VAL A 605 15.28 19.29 11.81
C VAL A 605 13.94 19.72 11.18
N THR A 606 13.35 18.87 10.33
CA THR A 606 12.05 19.12 9.68
C THR A 606 10.91 19.20 10.70
N ASN A 607 10.88 18.32 11.70
CA ASN A 607 9.87 18.32 12.77
C ASN A 607 9.96 19.58 13.65
N VAL A 608 11.17 20.01 14.00
CA VAL A 608 11.39 21.25 14.77
C VAL A 608 10.97 22.49 13.96
N ARG A 609 11.22 22.51 12.65
CA ARG A 609 10.69 23.53 11.72
C ARG A 609 9.17 23.54 11.65
N ALA A 610 8.53 22.37 11.58
CA ALA A 610 7.07 22.26 11.59
C ALA A 610 6.46 22.80 12.90
N ALA A 611 7.03 22.46 14.05
CA ALA A 611 6.62 22.97 15.36
C ALA A 611 6.76 24.49 15.48
N TYR A 612 7.91 25.04 15.06
CA TYR A 612 8.08 26.51 14.98
C TYR A 612 7.04 27.15 14.06
N ASN A 613 6.63 26.46 12.99
CA ASN A 613 5.63 26.96 12.04
C ASN A 613 4.18 26.91 12.56
N GLN A 614 3.88 26.11 13.57
CA GLN A 614 2.57 26.11 14.26
C GLN A 614 2.45 27.24 15.29
N LEU A 615 3.56 27.78 15.80
CA LEU A 615 3.53 28.90 16.74
C LEU A 615 2.88 30.15 16.14
N GLY A 616 1.92 30.73 16.87
CA GLY A 616 1.35 32.04 16.56
C GLY A 616 2.38 33.17 16.68
N THR A 617 2.12 34.30 16.03
CA THR A 617 3.06 35.46 15.96
C THR A 617 3.57 35.94 17.31
N TYR A 618 2.75 35.84 18.37
CA TYR A 618 3.14 36.20 19.73
C TYR A 618 4.16 35.21 20.32
N ALA A 619 3.85 33.91 20.26
CA ALA A 619 4.72 32.85 20.77
C ALA A 619 6.12 32.86 20.13
N ARG A 620 6.21 33.08 18.79
CA ARG A 620 7.51 33.13 18.09
C ARG A 620 8.47 34.20 18.62
N THR A 621 7.97 35.26 19.27
CA THR A 621 8.85 36.29 19.86
C THR A 621 9.65 35.79 21.07
N TYR A 622 9.30 34.62 21.62
CA TYR A 622 9.99 33.96 22.72
C TYR A 622 10.91 32.80 22.28
N VAL A 623 11.00 32.49 20.98
CA VAL A 623 11.93 31.48 20.46
C VAL A 623 13.31 32.12 20.25
N THR A 624 14.14 32.07 21.30
CA THR A 624 15.41 32.84 21.37
C THR A 624 16.57 32.26 20.56
N ASN A 625 16.48 31.01 20.12
CA ASN A 625 17.53 30.26 19.43
C ASN A 625 17.17 29.91 17.97
N TYR A 626 16.19 30.60 17.37
CA TYR A 626 15.75 30.35 15.98
C TYR A 626 16.89 30.35 14.95
N ASP A 627 17.93 31.17 15.14
CA ASP A 627 19.11 31.19 14.26
C ASP A 627 19.87 29.84 14.25
N THR A 628 19.80 29.06 15.34
CA THR A 628 20.36 27.69 15.42
C THR A 628 19.60 26.73 14.52
N LEU A 629 18.27 26.82 14.46
CA LEU A 629 17.44 26.03 13.55
C LEU A 629 17.76 26.34 12.08
N VAL A 630 17.89 27.63 11.74
CA VAL A 630 18.31 28.06 10.39
C VAL A 630 19.71 27.54 10.06
N SER A 631 20.65 27.62 11.00
CA SER A 631 22.01 27.09 10.82
C SER A 631 22.03 25.56 10.65
N ALA A 632 21.12 24.85 11.32
CA ALA A 632 20.96 23.41 11.19
C ALA A 632 20.40 23.02 9.80
N GLU A 633 19.42 23.76 9.30
CA GLU A 633 18.88 23.59 7.94
C GLU A 633 19.92 23.92 6.86
N GLU A 634 20.66 25.02 6.99
CA GLU A 634 21.77 25.35 6.09
C GLU A 634 22.85 24.26 6.10
N THR A 635 23.15 23.69 7.27
CA THR A 635 24.10 22.56 7.40
C THR A 635 23.57 21.31 6.72
N LEU A 636 22.30 20.95 6.95
CA LEU A 636 21.66 19.81 6.30
C LEU A 636 21.64 19.96 4.77
N ILE A 637 21.26 21.14 4.27
CA ILE A 637 21.31 21.50 2.85
C ILE A 637 22.74 21.41 2.31
N SER A 638 23.77 21.76 3.09
CA SER A 638 25.17 21.63 2.67
C SER A 638 25.68 20.18 2.63
N LEU A 639 25.12 19.30 3.46
CA LEU A 639 25.41 17.86 3.44
C LEU A 639 24.75 17.18 2.24
N THR A 640 23.49 17.53 1.95
CA THR A 640 22.77 17.01 0.76
C THR A 640 23.29 17.59 -0.55
N ASN A 641 23.71 18.86 -0.58
CA ASN A 641 24.17 19.55 -1.80
C ASN A 641 25.65 19.27 -2.15
N GLY A 642 26.12 18.05 -1.86
CA GLY A 642 27.16 17.41 -2.67
C GLY A 642 26.79 17.33 -4.17
N ALA A 643 25.50 17.48 -4.49
CA ALA A 643 24.99 17.82 -5.81
C ALA A 643 24.06 19.06 -5.77
N TYR A 644 24.49 20.12 -6.48
CA TYR A 644 23.72 21.31 -6.91
C TYR A 644 23.18 22.32 -5.88
N VAL A 645 23.43 23.60 -6.16
CA VAL A 645 22.98 24.78 -5.41
C VAL A 645 21.93 25.53 -6.22
N VAL A 646 20.84 25.99 -5.58
CA VAL A 646 20.07 27.16 -6.05
C VAL A 646 19.70 28.07 -4.86
N ASP A 647 19.67 29.37 -5.15
CA ASP A 647 19.56 30.52 -4.25
C ASP A 647 18.11 30.78 -3.77
N TYR A 648 17.92 31.16 -2.49
CA TYR A 648 16.60 31.42 -1.90
C TYR A 648 16.19 32.91 -2.03
N GLY A 649 15.56 33.24 -3.16
CA GLY A 649 14.96 34.55 -3.44
C GLY A 649 13.43 34.59 -3.30
N ASN A 650 12.94 34.89 -2.10
CA ASN A 650 11.55 35.26 -1.73
C ASN A 650 10.71 35.86 -2.91
N THR A 651 9.49 35.41 -3.28
CA THR A 651 8.22 35.54 -2.52
C THR A 651 7.03 34.89 -3.29
N THR A 652 5.96 34.50 -2.57
CA THR A 652 4.56 34.23 -3.04
C THR A 652 4.23 33.10 -4.04
N LYS A 653 3.82 31.95 -3.47
CA LYS A 653 2.46 31.34 -3.57
C LYS A 653 1.82 31.14 -4.97
N GLU A 654 1.89 29.92 -5.52
CA GLU A 654 0.74 28.98 -5.59
C GLU A 654 1.13 27.58 -6.11
N THR A 655 0.19 26.63 -5.98
CA THR A 655 0.30 25.18 -6.16
C THR A 655 0.50 24.74 -7.61
N THR A 656 1.46 23.84 -7.87
CA THR A 656 1.38 22.84 -8.95
C THR A 656 2.08 21.55 -8.54
N THR A 657 1.41 20.43 -8.77
CA THR A 657 1.97 19.07 -8.82
C THR A 657 3.03 18.95 -9.91
N ASP A 658 4.13 18.24 -9.64
CA ASP A 658 4.93 17.64 -10.72
C ASP A 658 5.46 16.26 -10.29
N THR A 659 5.37 15.32 -11.21
CA THR A 659 5.77 13.91 -11.08
C THR A 659 6.80 13.60 -12.15
N THR A 660 8.08 13.51 -11.77
CA THR A 660 9.10 12.94 -12.64
C THR A 660 9.98 11.96 -11.87
N THR A 661 9.64 10.67 -11.98
CA THR A 661 10.60 9.60 -11.77
C THR A 661 11.61 9.62 -12.92
N THR A 662 12.90 9.55 -12.60
CA THR A 662 13.94 9.23 -13.57
C THR A 662 14.74 8.06 -13.03
N ASP A 663 14.56 6.88 -13.62
CA ASP A 663 15.60 5.86 -13.59
C ASP A 663 15.95 5.39 -15.00
N THR A 664 17.15 4.84 -15.07
CA THR A 664 18.02 4.69 -16.20
C THR A 664 17.80 3.36 -16.91
N THR A 665 17.83 3.38 -18.25
CA THR A 665 18.21 2.22 -19.03
C THR A 665 19.17 2.66 -20.13
N ASN A 666 20.31 1.99 -20.23
CA ASN A 666 21.35 2.36 -21.18
C ASN A 666 22.13 1.11 -21.62
N ASP A 667 21.54 0.31 -22.52
CA ASP A 667 22.28 -0.76 -23.20
C ASP A 667 21.62 -1.21 -24.53
N TYR A 668 21.75 -0.41 -25.60
CA TYR A 668 21.59 -0.85 -27.00
C TYR A 668 22.32 0.11 -27.97
N LEU A 669 23.65 0.08 -27.98
CA LEU A 669 24.48 0.74 -29.00
C LEU A 669 25.58 -0.21 -29.49
N ASP A 670 25.81 -0.24 -30.80
CA ASP A 670 26.98 -0.92 -31.37
C ASP A 670 28.22 -0.03 -31.34
N GLU A 671 29.36 -0.54 -31.85
CA GLU A 671 30.66 0.12 -31.79
C GLU A 671 30.78 1.43 -32.61
N ASN A 672 29.70 1.93 -33.23
CA ASN A 672 29.62 3.29 -33.80
C ASN A 672 28.38 4.10 -33.34
N GLY A 673 27.58 3.61 -32.40
CA GLY A 673 26.54 4.42 -31.73
C GLY A 673 25.27 4.69 -32.54
N TYR A 674 24.88 3.80 -33.46
CA TYR A 674 23.60 3.89 -34.18
C TYR A 674 22.71 2.67 -33.92
N VAL A 675 21.43 2.92 -33.64
CA VAL A 675 20.41 1.86 -33.60
C VAL A 675 19.98 1.52 -35.03
N THR A 676 20.22 0.27 -35.47
CA THR A 676 19.72 -0.23 -36.76
C THR A 676 18.34 -0.88 -36.62
N GLU A 677 17.45 -0.60 -37.59
CA GLU A 677 16.04 -1.00 -37.70
C GLU A 677 15.58 -2.19 -36.84
N ILE A 678 14.77 -1.90 -35.81
CA ILE A 678 13.82 -2.87 -35.26
C ILE A 678 12.58 -2.83 -36.17
N GLY A 679 12.34 -3.92 -36.90
CA GLY A 679 11.18 -4.06 -37.78
C GLY A 679 9.87 -3.87 -37.03
N ALA A 680 8.89 -3.24 -37.69
CA ALA A 680 7.62 -2.81 -37.09
C ALA A 680 6.88 -3.92 -36.33
N LYS A 681 7.09 -3.97 -35.01
CA LYS A 681 6.21 -4.68 -34.07
C LYS A 681 5.04 -3.74 -33.81
N LYS A 682 3.84 -4.16 -34.22
CA LYS A 682 2.56 -3.46 -34.00
C LYS A 682 2.51 -2.95 -32.55
N ILE A 683 2.50 -1.64 -32.36
CA ILE A 683 2.19 -1.03 -31.07
C ILE A 683 0.74 -1.43 -30.79
N VAL A 684 0.55 -2.18 -29.71
CA VAL A 684 -0.76 -2.33 -29.08
C VAL A 684 -0.81 -1.20 -28.07
N GLU A 685 -1.72 -0.26 -28.26
CA GLU A 685 -1.99 0.79 -27.27
C GLU A 685 -2.49 0.09 -26.00
N GLY A 686 -1.69 0.14 -24.94
CA GLY A 686 -2.09 -0.38 -23.64
C GLY A 686 -3.11 0.57 -23.03
N ALA A 687 -4.34 0.10 -22.85
CA ALA A 687 -5.32 0.82 -22.03
C ALA A 687 -4.75 0.99 -20.61
N ILE A 688 -4.93 2.17 -20.03
CA ILE A 688 -4.58 2.43 -18.63
C ILE A 688 -5.48 1.55 -17.77
N ALA A 689 -4.90 0.55 -17.09
CA ALA A 689 -5.62 -0.23 -16.10
C ALA A 689 -6.06 0.68 -14.96
N THR A 690 -7.30 0.53 -14.50
CA THR A 690 -7.78 1.35 -13.38
C THR A 690 -7.25 0.82 -12.05
N ASN A 691 -7.28 1.65 -11.01
CA ASN A 691 -6.86 1.26 -9.66
C ASN A 691 -8.00 0.67 -8.81
N ASP A 692 -9.17 0.41 -9.42
CA ASP A 692 -10.37 -0.08 -8.72
C ASP A 692 -10.17 -1.55 -8.30
N ILE A 693 -10.56 -1.89 -7.07
CA ILE A 693 -10.08 -3.08 -6.32
C ILE A 693 -10.34 -4.38 -7.10
N TYR A 694 -11.50 -4.49 -7.76
CA TYR A 694 -11.90 -5.69 -8.49
C TYR A 694 -11.76 -5.55 -10.02
N TYR A 695 -11.12 -4.49 -10.53
CA TYR A 695 -10.98 -4.24 -11.98
C TYR A 695 -10.28 -5.40 -12.72
N CYS A 696 -9.27 -6.04 -12.13
CA CYS A 696 -8.61 -7.19 -12.74
C CYS A 696 -9.58 -8.34 -13.03
N PHE A 697 -10.47 -8.66 -12.08
CA PHE A 697 -11.49 -9.69 -12.24
C PHE A 697 -12.60 -9.29 -13.21
N GLN A 698 -12.97 -8.00 -13.26
CA GLN A 698 -13.88 -7.51 -14.29
C GLN A 698 -13.27 -7.62 -15.68
N ASN A 699 -11.98 -7.28 -15.81
CA ASN A 699 -11.27 -7.30 -17.07
C ASN A 699 -11.25 -8.70 -17.70
N ASP A 700 -11.27 -9.78 -16.91
CA ASP A 700 -11.33 -11.15 -17.44
C ASP A 700 -12.50 -11.40 -18.38
N TYR A 701 -13.70 -10.91 -18.04
CA TYR A 701 -14.88 -11.05 -18.89
C TYR A 701 -15.21 -9.79 -19.70
N MET A 702 -14.64 -8.62 -19.36
CA MET A 702 -14.84 -7.38 -20.10
C MET A 702 -13.86 -7.21 -21.28
N LYS A 703 -12.68 -7.86 -21.26
CA LYS A 703 -11.71 -7.79 -22.36
C LYS A 703 -12.24 -8.39 -23.67
N ILE A 704 -13.02 -9.47 -23.62
CA ILE A 704 -13.54 -10.15 -24.81
C ILE A 704 -14.55 -9.31 -25.61
N ILE A 705 -15.20 -8.33 -24.98
CA ILE A 705 -16.12 -7.39 -25.65
C ILE A 705 -15.45 -6.05 -25.99
N GLU A 706 -14.14 -5.90 -25.78
CA GLU A 706 -13.36 -4.69 -26.08
C GLU A 706 -13.87 -3.42 -25.38
N TRP A 707 -14.43 -3.55 -24.16
CA TRP A 707 -15.19 -2.47 -23.48
C TRP A 707 -14.42 -1.15 -23.30
N ASN A 708 -13.09 -1.23 -23.11
CA ASN A 708 -12.19 -0.08 -22.97
C ASN A 708 -12.23 0.87 -24.17
N ALA A 709 -12.79 0.46 -25.31
CA ALA A 709 -13.08 1.33 -26.44
C ALA A 709 -13.89 2.59 -26.08
N PHE A 710 -14.83 2.51 -25.12
CA PHE A 710 -15.61 3.67 -24.71
C PHE A 710 -14.73 4.69 -23.97
N ARG A 711 -13.91 4.23 -23.02
CA ARG A 711 -12.91 5.05 -22.31
C ARG A 711 -11.91 5.67 -23.30
N ASN A 712 -11.33 4.85 -24.17
CA ASN A 712 -10.33 5.25 -25.16
C ASN A 712 -10.85 6.28 -26.20
N LYS A 713 -12.17 6.32 -26.45
CA LYS A 713 -12.83 7.25 -27.37
C LYS A 713 -13.64 8.35 -26.65
N ASN A 714 -13.50 8.46 -25.33
CA ASN A 714 -14.22 9.41 -24.48
C ASN A 714 -15.76 9.38 -24.64
N ILE A 715 -16.33 8.17 -24.68
CA ILE A 715 -17.78 7.91 -24.71
C ILE A 715 -18.23 7.69 -23.26
N THR A 716 -18.61 8.79 -22.60
CA THR A 716 -18.95 8.83 -21.16
C THR A 716 -20.43 8.53 -20.86
N GLY A 717 -21.29 8.64 -21.89
CA GLY A 717 -22.76 8.58 -21.76
C GLY A 717 -23.43 9.93 -21.51
N ALA A 718 -22.67 11.04 -21.46
CA ALA A 718 -23.20 12.39 -21.25
C ALA A 718 -24.35 12.77 -22.18
N ASN A 719 -25.33 13.50 -21.63
CA ASN A 719 -26.56 13.95 -22.32
C ASN A 719 -27.55 12.83 -22.72
N ALA A 720 -27.36 11.60 -22.25
CA ALA A 720 -28.33 10.52 -22.38
C ALA A 720 -28.81 10.04 -21.01
N THR A 721 -30.10 9.80 -20.87
CA THR A 721 -30.73 9.35 -19.62
C THR A 721 -31.19 7.89 -19.72
N ILE A 722 -30.92 7.07 -18.71
CA ILE A 722 -31.33 5.66 -18.63
C ILE A 722 -32.22 5.37 -17.42
N ALA A 723 -33.37 4.74 -17.63
CA ALA A 723 -34.15 4.14 -16.54
C ALA A 723 -33.66 2.73 -16.23
N VAL A 724 -33.35 2.47 -14.95
CA VAL A 724 -33.08 1.14 -14.42
C VAL A 724 -34.32 0.69 -13.65
N ILE A 725 -35.11 -0.22 -14.23
CA ILE A 725 -36.36 -0.70 -13.62
C ILE A 725 -36.11 -2.05 -12.93
N ASP A 726 -35.84 -2.01 -11.62
CA ASP A 726 -35.32 -3.14 -10.84
C ASP A 726 -35.71 -3.01 -9.34
N THR A 727 -34.98 -3.65 -8.41
CA THR A 727 -35.32 -3.68 -6.97
C THR A 727 -35.06 -2.37 -6.20
N GLY A 728 -34.40 -1.40 -6.85
CA GLY A 728 -34.04 -0.11 -6.27
C GLY A 728 -32.58 0.26 -6.51
N LEU A 729 -32.13 1.28 -5.80
CA LEU A 729 -30.73 1.68 -5.71
C LEU A 729 -30.47 2.16 -4.27
N THR A 730 -29.45 1.63 -3.60
CA THR A 730 -29.06 2.13 -2.28
C THR A 730 -28.59 3.60 -2.37
N SER A 731 -28.87 4.40 -1.35
CA SER A 731 -28.67 5.87 -1.38
C SER A 731 -27.28 6.38 -0.99
N ASN A 732 -26.32 5.48 -0.69
CA ASN A 732 -25.03 5.84 -0.11
C ASN A 732 -23.92 4.78 -0.31
N HIS A 733 -23.90 4.11 -1.46
CA HIS A 733 -22.78 3.25 -1.86
C HIS A 733 -21.54 4.10 -2.15
N GLU A 734 -20.37 3.76 -1.61
CA GLU A 734 -19.19 4.62 -1.72
C GLU A 734 -18.55 4.67 -3.11
N ASP A 735 -18.94 3.72 -3.95
CA ASP A 735 -18.45 3.53 -5.31
C ASP A 735 -19.40 4.09 -6.39
N ILE A 736 -20.45 4.81 -5.99
CA ILE A 736 -21.41 5.42 -6.93
C ILE A 736 -21.31 6.94 -6.81
N ASP A 737 -21.13 7.63 -7.94
CA ASP A 737 -21.31 9.09 -7.97
C ASP A 737 -22.80 9.42 -8.09
N TYR A 738 -23.37 9.87 -6.97
CA TYR A 738 -24.78 10.30 -6.91
C TYR A 738 -25.06 11.61 -7.64
N SER A 739 -24.05 12.30 -8.22
CA SER A 739 -24.27 13.51 -9.02
C SER A 739 -25.11 13.27 -10.28
N HIS A 740 -25.03 12.06 -10.84
CA HIS A 740 -25.77 11.59 -12.02
C HIS A 740 -26.97 10.70 -11.69
N ILE A 741 -27.24 10.44 -10.41
CA ILE A 741 -28.40 9.65 -9.98
C ILE A 741 -29.60 10.57 -9.76
N LEU A 742 -30.56 10.53 -10.67
CA LEU A 742 -31.78 11.32 -10.61
C LEU A 742 -32.78 10.75 -9.59
N THR A 743 -33.70 11.59 -9.10
CA THR A 743 -34.80 11.14 -8.23
C THR A 743 -35.73 10.20 -9.01
N GLY A 744 -35.90 8.97 -8.52
CA GLY A 744 -36.76 7.95 -9.11
C GLY A 744 -38.11 7.77 -8.39
N HIS A 745 -38.75 6.62 -8.61
CA HIS A 745 -40.03 6.28 -7.98
C HIS A 745 -40.15 4.79 -7.63
N ASN A 746 -40.90 4.48 -6.58
CA ASN A 746 -41.12 3.15 -6.04
C ASN A 746 -42.59 2.74 -6.21
N TYR A 747 -42.82 1.80 -7.12
CA TYR A 747 -44.15 1.33 -7.53
C TYR A 747 -44.73 0.28 -6.57
N ILE A 748 -44.00 -0.09 -5.51
CA ILE A 748 -44.46 -0.99 -4.45
C ILE A 748 -45.31 -0.24 -3.42
N ASP A 749 -44.89 0.96 -3.00
CA ASP A 749 -45.58 1.78 -2.01
C ASP A 749 -46.09 3.15 -2.54
N GLY A 750 -45.72 3.54 -3.75
CA GLY A 750 -46.13 4.80 -4.39
C GLY A 750 -45.39 6.02 -3.88
N THR A 751 -44.13 5.87 -3.46
CA THR A 751 -43.27 6.94 -2.94
C THR A 751 -42.03 7.14 -3.81
N ASP A 752 -41.29 8.22 -3.59
CA ASP A 752 -40.01 8.48 -4.27
C ASP A 752 -38.81 7.81 -3.57
N ASN A 753 -39.07 6.91 -2.59
CA ASN A 753 -38.03 6.18 -1.88
C ASN A 753 -37.62 4.90 -2.63
N THR A 754 -36.54 5.00 -3.39
CA THR A 754 -36.01 3.91 -4.23
C THR A 754 -34.95 3.05 -3.55
N GLU A 755 -34.72 3.17 -2.23
CA GLU A 755 -33.70 2.41 -1.50
C GLU A 755 -33.80 0.90 -1.77
N ASP A 756 -32.68 0.27 -2.13
CA ASP A 756 -32.61 -1.16 -2.49
C ASP A 756 -32.56 -2.04 -1.24
N ASP A 757 -33.55 -2.92 -1.09
CA ASP A 757 -33.67 -3.91 -0.02
C ASP A 757 -33.40 -5.34 -0.50
N ASN A 758 -32.96 -5.51 -1.75
CA ASN A 758 -32.60 -6.79 -2.35
C ASN A 758 -31.14 -6.85 -2.81
N GLY A 759 -30.65 -5.77 -3.41
CA GLY A 759 -29.27 -5.60 -3.91
C GLY A 759 -29.11 -5.76 -5.42
N HIS A 760 -30.10 -6.35 -6.12
CA HIS A 760 -30.02 -6.61 -7.55
C HIS A 760 -30.01 -5.31 -8.37
N GLY A 761 -30.88 -4.35 -8.08
CA GLY A 761 -30.89 -3.06 -8.78
C GLY A 761 -29.62 -2.24 -8.57
N THR A 762 -29.06 -2.25 -7.35
CA THR A 762 -27.73 -1.65 -7.06
C THR A 762 -26.62 -2.31 -7.87
N ALA A 763 -26.66 -3.63 -8.04
CA ALA A 763 -25.72 -4.36 -8.91
C ALA A 763 -25.85 -3.95 -10.39
N ILE A 764 -27.08 -3.75 -10.90
CA ILE A 764 -27.30 -3.28 -12.29
C ILE A 764 -26.76 -1.86 -12.48
N VAL A 765 -26.99 -0.95 -11.53
CA VAL A 765 -26.45 0.42 -11.56
C VAL A 765 -24.93 0.42 -11.50
N GLY A 766 -24.32 -0.44 -10.67
CA GLY A 766 -22.86 -0.57 -10.58
C GLY A 766 -22.19 -0.97 -11.89
N LEU A 767 -22.77 -1.93 -12.62
CA LEU A 767 -22.26 -2.32 -13.95
C LEU A 767 -22.37 -1.18 -14.97
N LEU A 768 -23.35 -0.29 -14.83
CA LEU A 768 -23.50 0.89 -15.68
C LEU A 768 -22.52 2.01 -15.30
N GLN A 769 -22.46 2.40 -14.02
CA GLN A 769 -21.83 3.66 -13.57
C GLN A 769 -21.24 3.58 -12.14
N ALA A 770 -20.68 2.43 -11.75
CA ALA A 770 -19.72 2.47 -10.65
C ALA A 770 -18.55 3.38 -11.05
N SER A 771 -18.07 4.17 -10.09
CA SER A 771 -16.97 5.10 -10.26
C SER A 771 -15.71 4.37 -10.70
N SER A 772 -14.74 5.09 -11.27
CA SER A 772 -13.51 4.45 -11.73
C SER A 772 -12.29 5.30 -11.43
N ASN A 773 -11.16 4.63 -11.27
CA ASN A 773 -9.92 5.21 -10.76
C ASN A 773 -10.05 5.80 -9.33
N ASN A 774 -10.98 5.29 -8.51
CA ASN A 774 -11.21 5.80 -7.15
C ASN A 774 -10.62 4.90 -6.04
N GLY A 775 -10.02 3.75 -6.41
CA GLY A 775 -9.47 2.78 -5.45
C GLY A 775 -10.53 1.97 -4.69
N LYS A 776 -11.76 1.88 -5.20
CA LYS A 776 -12.88 1.14 -4.58
C LYS A 776 -13.43 0.06 -5.52
N SER A 777 -14.49 -0.62 -5.09
CA SER A 777 -15.02 -1.88 -5.60
C SER A 777 -14.82 -2.15 -7.11
N ILE A 778 -15.70 -1.67 -7.99
CA ILE A 778 -15.73 -2.06 -9.41
C ILE A 778 -15.76 -0.84 -10.34
N ALA A 779 -15.25 -0.98 -11.54
CA ALA A 779 -15.34 0.03 -12.59
C ALA A 779 -16.63 -0.12 -13.43
N GLY A 780 -17.44 0.93 -13.52
CA GLY A 780 -18.62 1.00 -14.40
C GLY A 780 -18.28 1.27 -15.88
N VAL A 781 -19.21 0.98 -16.78
CA VAL A 781 -19.01 1.18 -18.23
C VAL A 781 -19.09 2.66 -18.66
N LEU A 782 -19.94 3.44 -18.01
CA LEU A 782 -20.25 4.85 -18.26
C LEU A 782 -19.81 5.69 -17.07
N SER A 783 -19.62 6.99 -17.28
CA SER A 783 -19.22 7.92 -16.21
C SER A 783 -20.16 9.12 -16.05
N GLU A 784 -20.88 9.54 -17.09
CA GLU A 784 -21.63 10.81 -17.12
C GLU A 784 -23.09 10.65 -17.62
N ALA A 785 -23.60 9.43 -17.70
CA ALA A 785 -25.00 9.17 -18.06
C ALA A 785 -25.92 9.43 -16.85
N ASP A 786 -27.08 10.05 -17.07
CA ASP A 786 -28.04 10.27 -15.99
C ASP A 786 -28.90 9.02 -15.76
N ILE A 787 -28.94 8.52 -14.51
CA ILE A 787 -29.66 7.27 -14.16
C ILE A 787 -30.91 7.57 -13.35
N VAL A 788 -32.04 6.99 -13.75
CA VAL A 788 -33.33 7.03 -13.04
C VAL A 788 -33.65 5.65 -12.45
N PRO A 789 -33.56 5.45 -11.12
CA PRO A 789 -33.91 4.18 -10.48
C PRO A 789 -35.45 4.04 -10.33
N LEU A 790 -36.06 3.04 -10.95
CA LEU A 790 -37.51 2.80 -10.86
C LEU A 790 -37.78 1.45 -10.16
N LYS A 791 -38.22 1.51 -8.89
CA LYS A 791 -38.28 0.35 -8.00
C LYS A 791 -39.57 -0.48 -8.15
N ILE A 792 -39.42 -1.79 -8.40
CA ILE A 792 -40.49 -2.80 -8.50
C ILE A 792 -40.21 -4.03 -7.60
N SER A 793 -41.17 -4.95 -7.42
CA SER A 793 -41.11 -5.99 -6.38
C SER A 793 -40.41 -7.32 -6.71
N GLY A 794 -40.06 -7.56 -7.98
CA GLY A 794 -39.47 -8.82 -8.48
C GLY A 794 -40.43 -10.00 -8.59
N SER A 795 -41.76 -9.80 -8.58
CA SER A 795 -42.77 -10.85 -8.42
C SER A 795 -43.89 -10.83 -9.47
N ALA A 796 -44.80 -11.82 -9.47
CA ALA A 796 -45.86 -11.92 -10.49
C ALA A 796 -46.86 -10.73 -10.52
N SER A 797 -46.93 -9.92 -9.46
CA SER A 797 -47.68 -8.64 -9.45
C SER A 797 -46.99 -7.51 -10.23
N ASP A 798 -45.71 -7.66 -10.55
CA ASP A 798 -44.88 -6.64 -11.18
C ASP A 798 -45.33 -6.26 -12.58
N ILE A 799 -46.01 -7.11 -13.34
CA ILE A 799 -46.33 -6.78 -14.75
C ILE A 799 -47.08 -5.45 -14.82
N SER A 800 -47.95 -5.17 -13.84
CA SER A 800 -48.62 -3.86 -13.68
C SER A 800 -47.69 -2.72 -13.24
N GLN A 801 -46.75 -2.98 -12.33
CA GLN A 801 -45.76 -2.00 -11.84
C GLN A 801 -44.74 -1.64 -12.92
N LEU A 802 -44.16 -2.63 -13.59
CA LEU A 802 -43.27 -2.49 -14.75
C LEU A 802 -43.98 -1.79 -15.90
N THR A 803 -45.24 -2.11 -16.19
CA THR A 803 -46.03 -1.40 -17.21
C THR A 803 -46.17 0.08 -16.88
N ALA A 804 -46.47 0.43 -15.62
CA ALA A 804 -46.52 1.82 -15.17
C ALA A 804 -45.14 2.51 -15.25
N ALA A 805 -44.09 1.84 -14.76
CA ALA A 805 -42.73 2.35 -14.77
C ALA A 805 -42.19 2.61 -16.19
N ILE A 806 -42.55 1.80 -17.19
CA ILE A 806 -42.21 2.06 -18.60
C ILE A 806 -42.93 3.29 -19.15
N TYR A 807 -44.20 3.54 -18.77
CA TYR A 807 -44.88 4.78 -19.15
C TYR A 807 -44.24 6.00 -18.49
N ASP A 808 -43.98 5.94 -17.17
CA ASP A 808 -43.43 7.07 -16.43
C ASP A 808 -41.96 7.35 -16.81
N ALA A 809 -41.15 6.33 -17.11
CA ALA A 809 -39.81 6.50 -17.70
C ALA A 809 -39.83 7.41 -18.94
N VAL A 810 -40.87 7.29 -19.78
CA VAL A 810 -41.06 8.11 -20.98
C VAL A 810 -41.70 9.47 -20.66
N ASP A 811 -42.83 9.48 -19.95
CA ASP A 811 -43.69 10.66 -19.82
C ASP A 811 -43.35 11.58 -18.63
N VAL A 812 -42.70 11.04 -17.58
CA VAL A 812 -42.27 11.78 -16.38
C VAL A 812 -40.78 12.08 -16.42
N TYR A 813 -39.97 11.06 -16.77
CA TYR A 813 -38.51 11.14 -16.71
C TYR A 813 -37.83 11.43 -18.04
N ASN A 814 -38.53 11.30 -19.18
CA ASN A 814 -38.00 11.56 -20.53
C ASN A 814 -36.68 10.82 -20.79
N VAL A 815 -36.61 9.52 -20.45
CA VAL A 815 -35.38 8.72 -20.65
C VAL A 815 -35.20 8.31 -22.12
N ASP A 816 -33.93 8.15 -22.53
CA ASP A 816 -33.54 7.68 -23.86
C ASP A 816 -33.44 6.15 -23.95
N VAL A 817 -33.13 5.51 -22.81
CA VAL A 817 -32.91 4.06 -22.69
C VAL A 817 -33.63 3.50 -21.46
N ILE A 818 -34.14 2.27 -21.57
CA ILE A 818 -34.69 1.50 -20.45
C ILE A 818 -33.96 0.15 -20.39
N THR A 819 -33.37 -0.19 -19.24
CA THR A 819 -32.80 -1.53 -18.99
C THR A 819 -33.68 -2.33 -18.02
N LEU A 820 -33.95 -3.58 -18.39
CA LEU A 820 -34.92 -4.46 -17.72
C LEU A 820 -34.30 -5.82 -17.40
N SER A 821 -33.83 -5.99 -16.17
CA SER A 821 -33.20 -7.24 -15.72
C SER A 821 -34.19 -8.24 -15.09
N VAL A 822 -35.47 -8.15 -15.50
CA VAL A 822 -36.61 -8.98 -15.08
C VAL A 822 -37.37 -9.53 -16.29
N GLY A 823 -38.01 -10.70 -16.16
CA GLY A 823 -38.81 -11.29 -17.23
C GLY A 823 -39.86 -12.30 -16.77
N PHE A 824 -40.98 -12.37 -17.51
CA PHE A 824 -42.18 -13.13 -17.16
C PHE A 824 -42.58 -14.11 -18.27
N GLU A 825 -42.96 -15.34 -17.91
CA GLU A 825 -43.60 -16.25 -18.88
C GLU A 825 -45.04 -15.82 -19.19
N LYS A 826 -45.44 -15.88 -20.46
CA LYS A 826 -46.82 -15.67 -20.87
C LYS A 826 -47.65 -16.92 -20.61
N THR A 827 -48.69 -16.79 -19.79
CA THR A 827 -49.65 -17.81 -19.42
C THR A 827 -51.07 -17.37 -19.81
N THR A 828 -52.06 -18.25 -19.69
CA THR A 828 -53.48 -17.90 -19.90
C THR A 828 -53.98 -16.87 -18.87
N ASP A 829 -53.42 -16.87 -17.67
CA ASP A 829 -53.95 -16.08 -16.53
C ASP A 829 -53.39 -14.65 -16.49
N ASN A 830 -52.23 -14.39 -17.12
CA ASN A 830 -51.59 -13.06 -17.24
C ASN A 830 -51.53 -12.54 -18.69
N GLU A 831 -52.26 -13.14 -19.64
CA GLU A 831 -52.22 -12.73 -21.05
C GLU A 831 -52.65 -11.26 -21.25
N GLU A 832 -53.67 -10.78 -20.53
CA GLU A 832 -54.09 -9.37 -20.62
C GLU A 832 -53.01 -8.41 -20.09
N ASP A 833 -52.32 -8.77 -19.00
CA ASP A 833 -51.22 -7.97 -18.42
C ASP A 833 -49.99 -7.94 -19.35
N ILE A 834 -49.63 -9.08 -19.96
CA ILE A 834 -48.55 -9.16 -20.95
C ILE A 834 -48.88 -8.32 -22.19
N ASN A 835 -50.13 -8.31 -22.65
CA ASN A 835 -50.55 -7.44 -23.76
C ASN A 835 -50.55 -5.94 -23.37
N ALA A 836 -50.77 -5.61 -22.09
CA ALA A 836 -50.64 -4.24 -21.58
C ALA A 836 -49.17 -3.79 -21.48
N LEU A 837 -48.28 -4.70 -21.06
CA LEU A 837 -46.83 -4.50 -21.08
C LEU A 837 -46.32 -4.32 -22.51
N GLU A 838 -46.80 -5.12 -23.47
CA GLU A 838 -46.51 -4.94 -24.90
C GLU A 838 -46.91 -3.56 -25.41
N ALA A 839 -48.07 -3.04 -24.97
CA ALA A 839 -48.52 -1.70 -25.33
C ALA A 839 -47.61 -0.60 -24.76
N ALA A 840 -47.09 -0.76 -23.53
CA ALA A 840 -46.14 0.18 -22.93
C ALA A 840 -44.76 0.14 -23.62
N VAL A 841 -44.25 -1.06 -23.91
CA VAL A 841 -43.02 -1.27 -24.69
C VAL A 841 -43.13 -0.64 -26.08
N ASN A 842 -44.25 -0.86 -26.77
CA ASN A 842 -44.52 -0.24 -28.07
C ASN A 842 -44.68 1.28 -27.97
N TYR A 843 -45.24 1.80 -26.87
CA TYR A 843 -45.33 3.23 -26.62
C TYR A 843 -43.93 3.86 -26.49
N ALA A 844 -43.09 3.32 -25.59
CA ALA A 844 -41.72 3.78 -25.38
C ALA A 844 -40.88 3.72 -26.67
N SER A 845 -40.91 2.58 -27.39
CA SER A 845 -40.23 2.46 -28.69
C SER A 845 -40.76 3.47 -29.72
N SER A 846 -42.07 3.75 -29.76
CA SER A 846 -42.64 4.78 -30.65
C SER A 846 -42.25 6.23 -30.31
N LYS A 847 -41.67 6.45 -29.13
CA LYS A 847 -41.03 7.73 -28.74
C LYS A 847 -39.51 7.74 -29.01
N GLY A 848 -38.97 6.68 -29.59
CA GLY A 848 -37.54 6.51 -29.84
C GLY A 848 -36.75 6.01 -28.63
N VAL A 849 -37.40 5.55 -27.56
CA VAL A 849 -36.72 5.00 -26.37
C VAL A 849 -36.28 3.57 -26.65
N ILE A 850 -34.99 3.29 -26.44
CA ILE A 850 -34.40 1.96 -26.67
C ILE A 850 -34.61 1.09 -25.42
N ILE A 851 -35.10 -0.13 -25.60
CA ILE A 851 -35.40 -1.05 -24.49
C ILE A 851 -34.51 -2.29 -24.61
N VAL A 852 -33.75 -2.57 -23.56
CA VAL A 852 -32.84 -3.72 -23.46
C VAL A 852 -33.28 -4.58 -22.29
N ALA A 853 -33.40 -5.90 -22.49
CA ALA A 853 -33.95 -6.80 -21.47
C ALA A 853 -33.22 -8.15 -21.39
N ALA A 854 -33.16 -8.71 -20.18
CA ALA A 854 -32.58 -10.02 -19.92
C ALA A 854 -33.42 -11.16 -20.51
N ALA A 855 -32.82 -12.05 -21.32
CA ALA A 855 -33.55 -13.15 -21.98
C ALA A 855 -34.00 -14.27 -21.02
N GLY A 856 -33.21 -14.56 -19.97
CA GLY A 856 -33.55 -15.52 -18.91
C GLY A 856 -32.50 -16.60 -18.63
N ASN A 857 -32.67 -17.27 -17.47
CA ASN A 857 -31.65 -18.11 -16.82
C ASN A 857 -32.10 -19.58 -16.61
N SER A 858 -32.94 -20.15 -17.50
CA SER A 858 -33.64 -21.44 -17.29
C SER A 858 -33.16 -22.64 -18.12
N ALA A 859 -32.17 -22.51 -19.01
CA ALA A 859 -31.67 -23.59 -19.88
C ALA A 859 -32.72 -24.22 -20.84
N ASP A 860 -33.71 -23.44 -21.27
CA ASP A 860 -34.82 -23.93 -22.11
C ASP A 860 -35.19 -22.92 -23.23
N SER A 861 -36.25 -23.24 -23.99
CA SER A 861 -36.76 -22.43 -25.10
C SER A 861 -38.07 -21.69 -24.80
N THR A 862 -38.48 -21.51 -23.53
CA THR A 862 -39.64 -20.69 -23.18
C THR A 862 -39.31 -19.20 -23.31
N TYR A 863 -40.31 -18.40 -23.71
CA TYR A 863 -40.18 -16.96 -23.91
C TYR A 863 -40.44 -16.21 -22.60
N LEU A 864 -39.51 -15.31 -22.24
CA LEU A 864 -39.72 -14.31 -21.22
C LEU A 864 -40.00 -12.95 -21.85
N TYR A 865 -41.04 -12.29 -21.35
CA TYR A 865 -41.41 -10.93 -21.72
C TYR A 865 -40.92 -9.98 -20.63
N PRO A 866 -40.35 -8.81 -20.96
CA PRO A 866 -40.45 -8.15 -22.25
C PRO A 866 -39.38 -8.51 -23.31
N ALA A 867 -38.34 -9.28 -22.98
CA ALA A 867 -37.26 -9.62 -23.92
C ALA A 867 -37.73 -10.24 -25.25
N ALA A 868 -38.83 -11.00 -25.23
CA ALA A 868 -39.45 -11.61 -26.42
C ALA A 868 -40.37 -10.68 -27.25
N PHE A 869 -40.49 -9.38 -26.93
CA PHE A 869 -41.20 -8.44 -27.81
C PHE A 869 -40.31 -7.96 -28.96
N SER A 870 -40.89 -7.79 -30.14
CA SER A 870 -40.15 -7.41 -31.36
C SER A 870 -39.40 -6.08 -31.23
N ASN A 871 -39.90 -5.16 -30.40
CA ASN A 871 -39.33 -3.83 -30.18
C ASN A 871 -38.41 -3.75 -28.95
N VAL A 872 -37.89 -4.90 -28.48
CA VAL A 872 -36.92 -5.01 -27.37
C VAL A 872 -35.66 -5.71 -27.87
N VAL A 873 -34.51 -5.35 -27.30
CA VAL A 873 -33.24 -6.06 -27.47
C VAL A 873 -33.11 -7.07 -26.34
N GLY A 874 -33.44 -8.34 -26.61
CA GLY A 874 -33.27 -9.43 -25.66
C GLY A 874 -31.81 -9.92 -25.60
N VAL A 875 -31.26 -10.05 -24.40
CA VAL A 875 -29.83 -10.34 -24.17
C VAL A 875 -29.64 -11.70 -23.49
N GLY A 876 -28.98 -12.62 -24.18
CA GLY A 876 -28.47 -13.87 -23.61
C GLY A 876 -27.07 -13.70 -23.02
N TYR A 877 -26.46 -14.75 -22.47
CA TYR A 877 -25.20 -14.59 -21.74
C TYR A 877 -24.14 -15.69 -21.84
N THR A 878 -22.88 -15.26 -21.91
CA THR A 878 -21.69 -16.11 -22.03
C THR A 878 -20.87 -16.15 -20.74
N ASN A 879 -19.84 -16.98 -20.72
CA ASN A 879 -18.68 -16.85 -19.84
C ASN A 879 -17.62 -15.90 -20.45
N GLU A 880 -16.50 -15.76 -19.74
CA GLU A 880 -15.29 -15.02 -20.09
C GLU A 880 -14.66 -15.43 -21.44
N ASP A 881 -14.79 -16.69 -21.85
CA ASP A 881 -14.33 -17.20 -23.15
C ASP A 881 -15.32 -16.95 -24.30
N GLY A 882 -16.46 -16.29 -24.04
CA GLY A 882 -17.53 -16.11 -25.02
C GLY A 882 -18.35 -17.38 -25.28
N ILE A 883 -18.23 -18.42 -24.44
CA ILE A 883 -19.02 -19.65 -24.54
C ILE A 883 -20.38 -19.43 -23.87
N ILE A 884 -21.48 -19.78 -24.55
CA ILE A 884 -22.83 -19.63 -24.00
C ILE A 884 -22.98 -20.38 -22.66
N ASN A 885 -23.53 -19.70 -21.65
CA ASN A 885 -23.77 -20.34 -20.36
C ASN A 885 -24.89 -21.37 -20.50
N ALA A 886 -24.71 -22.57 -19.92
CA ALA A 886 -25.69 -23.66 -19.99
C ALA A 886 -27.08 -23.31 -19.42
N LYS A 887 -27.21 -22.21 -18.66
CA LYS A 887 -28.49 -21.68 -18.15
C LYS A 887 -29.11 -20.57 -19.01
N SER A 888 -28.40 -19.99 -19.98
CA SER A 888 -28.99 -19.00 -20.90
C SER A 888 -30.19 -19.60 -21.64
N LYS A 889 -31.20 -18.79 -21.93
CA LYS A 889 -32.29 -19.20 -22.85
C LYS A 889 -31.72 -19.52 -24.24
N ILE A 890 -32.41 -20.44 -24.94
CA ILE A 890 -32.12 -20.80 -26.33
C ILE A 890 -33.42 -20.72 -27.13
N ASN A 891 -33.72 -19.55 -27.69
CA ASN A 891 -34.94 -19.23 -28.46
C ASN A 891 -34.71 -17.96 -29.32
N ASP A 892 -35.70 -17.56 -30.12
CA ASP A 892 -35.56 -16.40 -31.02
C ASP A 892 -35.77 -15.02 -30.35
N SER A 893 -35.82 -14.96 -29.01
CA SER A 893 -35.75 -13.70 -28.25
C SER A 893 -34.33 -13.30 -27.84
N VAL A 894 -33.34 -14.19 -27.98
CA VAL A 894 -31.92 -13.81 -27.84
C VAL A 894 -31.52 -13.06 -29.11
N PHE A 895 -31.33 -11.75 -29.00
CA PHE A 895 -30.94 -10.88 -30.12
C PHE A 895 -29.41 -10.75 -30.21
N VAL A 896 -28.74 -10.61 -29.07
CA VAL A 896 -27.28 -10.64 -28.91
C VAL A 896 -26.94 -11.28 -27.57
N VAL A 897 -25.65 -11.57 -27.34
CA VAL A 897 -25.14 -11.96 -26.02
C VAL A 897 -24.07 -11.01 -25.51
N ALA A 898 -23.95 -10.94 -24.19
CA ALA A 898 -22.83 -10.29 -23.51
C ALA A 898 -22.34 -11.18 -22.36
N PRO A 899 -21.20 -10.90 -21.73
CA PRO A 899 -20.75 -11.63 -20.55
C PRO A 899 -21.80 -11.60 -19.44
N GLY A 900 -22.02 -12.74 -18.77
CA GLY A 900 -22.99 -12.86 -17.68
C GLY A 900 -22.72 -14.01 -16.71
N THR A 901 -21.50 -14.55 -16.72
CA THR A 901 -21.04 -15.61 -15.79
C THR A 901 -19.98 -15.03 -14.88
N ASN A 902 -20.07 -15.32 -13.58
CA ASN A 902 -19.18 -14.80 -12.52
C ASN A 902 -18.95 -13.27 -12.59
N ILE A 903 -20.04 -12.51 -12.78
CA ILE A 903 -19.99 -11.05 -12.86
C ILE A 903 -19.81 -10.47 -11.47
N TYR A 904 -18.83 -9.58 -11.34
CA TYR A 904 -18.53 -8.81 -10.14
C TYR A 904 -19.42 -7.56 -10.13
N GLN A 905 -20.12 -7.33 -9.02
CA GLN A 905 -21.17 -6.32 -8.89
C GLN A 905 -21.15 -5.65 -7.52
N LEU A 906 -21.70 -4.44 -7.39
CA LEU A 906 -21.76 -3.74 -6.11
C LEU A 906 -22.65 -4.46 -5.09
N ALA A 907 -22.21 -4.51 -3.83
CA ALA A 907 -22.90 -5.22 -2.74
C ALA A 907 -23.55 -4.25 -1.74
N ILE A 908 -24.87 -4.35 -1.53
CA ILE A 908 -25.58 -3.53 -0.53
C ILE A 908 -25.18 -3.85 0.92
N SER A 909 -24.59 -5.03 1.16
CA SER A 909 -24.19 -5.52 2.49
C SER A 909 -22.87 -4.93 2.99
N SER A 910 -22.00 -4.46 2.08
CA SER A 910 -20.71 -3.85 2.40
C SER A 910 -20.27 -2.92 1.27
N ARG A 911 -20.34 -1.61 1.53
CA ARG A 911 -20.33 -0.53 0.52
C ARG A 911 -18.99 -0.26 -0.17
N MET A 912 -17.98 -1.08 0.13
CA MET A 912 -16.66 -1.09 -0.51
C MET A 912 -16.34 -2.43 -1.19
N LYS A 913 -17.21 -3.45 -1.06
CA LYS A 913 -16.99 -4.82 -1.55
C LYS A 913 -17.88 -5.12 -2.76
N CYS A 914 -17.58 -6.22 -3.44
CA CYS A 914 -18.40 -6.77 -4.51
C CYS A 914 -19.09 -8.08 -4.10
N ASP A 915 -20.26 -8.33 -4.68
CA ASP A 915 -20.84 -9.67 -4.80
C ASP A 915 -20.44 -10.28 -6.17
N ILE A 916 -20.53 -11.61 -6.29
CA ILE A 916 -20.33 -12.32 -7.57
C ILE A 916 -21.58 -13.11 -7.91
N SER A 917 -22.11 -12.93 -9.12
CA SER A 917 -23.36 -13.58 -9.55
C SER A 917 -23.33 -14.00 -11.03
N SER A 918 -24.39 -14.63 -11.52
CA SER A 918 -24.50 -15.06 -12.92
C SER A 918 -25.92 -15.06 -13.45
N GLY A 919 -26.12 -14.54 -14.65
CA GLY A 919 -27.41 -14.42 -15.32
C GLY A 919 -27.43 -13.36 -16.42
N SER A 920 -28.38 -13.47 -17.33
CA SER A 920 -28.66 -12.47 -18.37
C SER A 920 -29.04 -11.09 -17.79
N SER A 921 -29.44 -11.03 -16.52
CA SER A 921 -29.68 -9.78 -15.77
C SER A 921 -28.44 -8.90 -15.69
N TYR A 922 -27.24 -9.47 -15.72
CA TYR A 922 -25.97 -8.73 -15.69
C TYR A 922 -25.41 -8.45 -17.09
N SER A 923 -25.88 -9.20 -18.10
CA SER A 923 -25.57 -8.98 -19.51
C SER A 923 -26.40 -7.86 -20.13
N ALA A 924 -27.67 -7.72 -19.72
CA ALA A 924 -28.55 -6.65 -20.16
C ALA A 924 -28.00 -5.22 -19.95
N PRO A 925 -27.49 -4.81 -18.76
CA PRO A 925 -26.92 -3.47 -18.58
C PRO A 925 -25.70 -3.20 -19.46
N LEU A 926 -24.88 -4.21 -19.77
CA LEU A 926 -23.74 -4.04 -20.69
C LEU A 926 -24.22 -3.65 -22.09
N VAL A 927 -25.28 -4.30 -22.60
CA VAL A 927 -25.88 -3.92 -23.89
C VAL A 927 -26.64 -2.58 -23.78
N ALA A 928 -27.26 -2.28 -22.64
CA ALA A 928 -27.91 -0.99 -22.38
C ALA A 928 -26.91 0.17 -22.38
N ALA A 929 -25.70 -0.01 -21.85
CA ALA A 929 -24.65 0.99 -21.92
C ALA A 929 -24.26 1.33 -23.38
N MET A 930 -24.32 0.35 -24.29
CA MET A 930 -24.13 0.62 -25.73
C MET A 930 -25.29 1.42 -26.34
N ALA A 931 -26.53 1.23 -25.86
CA ALA A 931 -27.67 2.06 -26.26
C ALA A 931 -27.52 3.50 -25.76
N VAL A 932 -27.06 3.69 -24.51
CA VAL A 932 -26.78 5.02 -23.94
C VAL A 932 -25.65 5.71 -24.71
N ALA A 933 -24.58 4.99 -25.04
CA ALA A 933 -23.51 5.49 -25.91
C ALA A 933 -24.04 5.96 -27.27
N ALA A 934 -24.87 5.17 -27.95
CA ALA A 934 -25.49 5.58 -29.21
C ALA A 934 -26.33 6.86 -29.05
N LYS A 935 -27.19 6.92 -28.01
CA LYS A 935 -28.03 8.07 -27.71
C LYS A 935 -27.26 9.34 -27.36
N SER A 936 -26.14 9.21 -26.64
CA SER A 936 -25.24 10.32 -26.29
C SER A 936 -24.57 10.96 -27.51
N VAL A 937 -24.39 10.17 -28.58
CA VAL A 937 -23.77 10.61 -29.85
C VAL A 937 -24.82 11.10 -30.85
N ASP A 938 -25.95 10.41 -30.96
CA ASP A 938 -27.10 10.79 -31.78
C ASP A 938 -28.42 10.34 -31.11
N SER A 939 -29.11 11.31 -30.50
CA SER A 939 -30.39 11.09 -29.82
C SER A 939 -31.52 10.62 -30.74
N THR A 940 -31.36 10.73 -32.06
CA THR A 940 -32.35 10.28 -33.05
C THR A 940 -32.30 8.78 -33.35
N ILE A 941 -31.24 8.07 -32.91
CA ILE A 941 -31.13 6.61 -33.04
C ILE A 941 -32.29 5.96 -32.27
N ASP A 942 -33.14 5.21 -32.97
CA ASP A 942 -34.23 4.42 -32.38
C ASP A 942 -33.85 2.94 -32.22
N THR A 943 -34.77 2.13 -31.71
CA THR A 943 -34.57 0.70 -31.49
C THR A 943 -34.15 -0.06 -32.77
N GLU A 944 -34.68 0.30 -33.94
CA GLU A 944 -34.37 -0.42 -35.19
C GLU A 944 -32.97 -0.06 -35.69
N VAL A 945 -32.59 1.23 -35.61
CA VAL A 945 -31.22 1.67 -35.93
C VAL A 945 -30.21 1.07 -34.95
N PHE A 946 -30.52 1.02 -33.65
CA PHE A 946 -29.67 0.38 -32.65
C PHE A 946 -29.51 -1.13 -32.89
N LYS A 947 -30.59 -1.81 -33.27
CA LYS A 947 -30.54 -3.22 -33.70
C LYS A 947 -29.67 -3.41 -34.95
N GLU A 948 -29.78 -2.55 -35.95
CA GLU A 948 -28.90 -2.60 -37.13
C GLU A 948 -27.43 -2.36 -36.76
N LEU A 949 -27.12 -1.44 -35.84
CA LEU A 949 -25.77 -1.26 -35.32
C LEU A 949 -25.24 -2.56 -34.69
N LEU A 950 -25.98 -3.14 -33.74
CA LEU A 950 -25.59 -4.40 -33.08
C LEU A 950 -25.38 -5.56 -34.07
N ILE A 951 -26.25 -5.72 -35.08
CA ILE A 951 -26.11 -6.74 -36.13
C ILE A 951 -24.79 -6.57 -36.92
N ASN A 952 -24.41 -5.33 -37.20
CA ASN A 952 -23.23 -5.02 -38.02
C ASN A 952 -21.91 -4.98 -37.23
N THR A 953 -21.96 -5.00 -35.90
CA THR A 953 -20.75 -4.81 -35.06
C THR A 953 -20.50 -5.94 -34.08
N SER A 954 -21.48 -6.80 -33.77
CA SER A 954 -21.28 -7.95 -32.88
C SER A 954 -20.38 -9.01 -33.52
N THR A 955 -19.66 -9.74 -32.67
CA THR A 955 -18.80 -10.86 -33.07
C THR A 955 -19.67 -12.11 -33.24
N ASP A 956 -19.88 -12.54 -34.48
CA ASP A 956 -20.58 -13.78 -34.82
C ASP A 956 -19.92 -14.99 -34.12
N LEU A 957 -20.72 -15.76 -33.37
CA LEU A 957 -20.33 -16.93 -32.60
C LEU A 957 -21.43 -17.98 -32.74
N GLY A 958 -21.04 -19.25 -32.88
CA GLY A 958 -21.99 -20.36 -33.07
C GLY A 958 -22.12 -20.78 -34.53
N GLU A 959 -23.34 -20.78 -35.06
CA GLU A 959 -23.61 -21.01 -36.49
C GLU A 959 -23.62 -19.68 -37.27
N GLU A 960 -23.04 -19.66 -38.48
CA GLU A 960 -22.84 -18.43 -39.28
C GLU A 960 -24.13 -17.58 -39.42
N GLY A 961 -24.09 -16.36 -38.88
CA GLY A 961 -25.20 -15.41 -38.88
C GLY A 961 -26.04 -15.47 -37.60
N TYR A 962 -27.36 -15.53 -37.75
CA TYR A 962 -28.28 -15.53 -36.59
C TYR A 962 -28.54 -16.95 -36.09
N ASP A 963 -28.26 -17.22 -34.81
CA ASP A 963 -28.64 -18.47 -34.14
C ASP A 963 -29.39 -18.26 -32.81
N LEU A 964 -30.08 -19.31 -32.35
CA LEU A 964 -30.98 -19.24 -31.18
C LEU A 964 -30.26 -19.18 -29.82
N SER A 965 -28.94 -19.30 -29.79
CA SER A 965 -28.10 -19.33 -28.58
C SER A 965 -27.32 -18.03 -28.43
N TYR A 966 -26.69 -17.56 -29.51
CA TYR A 966 -25.86 -16.36 -29.54
C TYR A 966 -26.58 -15.13 -30.14
N GLY A 967 -27.75 -15.31 -30.75
CA GLY A 967 -28.42 -14.25 -31.51
C GLY A 967 -27.59 -13.86 -32.73
N TYR A 968 -27.30 -12.56 -32.88
CA TYR A 968 -26.33 -12.02 -33.84
C TYR A 968 -24.87 -12.01 -33.33
N GLY A 969 -24.61 -12.66 -32.18
CA GLY A 969 -23.26 -12.82 -31.64
C GLY A 969 -23.00 -12.04 -30.35
N LEU A 970 -21.74 -12.10 -29.92
CA LEU A 970 -21.22 -11.42 -28.74
C LEU A 970 -20.96 -9.95 -29.04
N VAL A 971 -21.51 -9.04 -28.24
CA VAL A 971 -21.34 -7.59 -28.46
C VAL A 971 -19.87 -7.17 -28.45
N ASN A 972 -19.52 -6.18 -29.29
CA ASN A 972 -18.16 -5.68 -29.43
C ASN A 972 -18.17 -4.14 -29.39
N TYR A 973 -17.60 -3.57 -28.34
CA TYR A 973 -17.61 -2.14 -28.06
C TYR A 973 -16.73 -1.33 -29.01
N GLU A 974 -15.57 -1.86 -29.42
CA GLU A 974 -14.67 -1.16 -30.35
C GLU A 974 -15.27 -1.01 -31.75
N ALA A 975 -15.86 -2.09 -32.27
CA ALA A 975 -16.58 -2.07 -33.55
C ALA A 975 -17.81 -1.15 -33.48
N PHE A 976 -18.56 -1.20 -32.38
CA PHE A 976 -19.75 -0.37 -32.16
C PHE A 976 -19.41 1.12 -32.04
N ALA A 977 -18.47 1.46 -31.16
CA ALA A 977 -18.03 2.84 -30.93
C ALA A 977 -17.47 3.48 -32.21
N SER A 978 -16.63 2.75 -32.95
CA SER A 978 -16.11 3.21 -34.23
C SER A 978 -17.20 3.42 -35.29
N LYS A 979 -18.30 2.66 -35.22
CA LYS A 979 -19.45 2.82 -36.11
C LYS A 979 -20.28 4.07 -35.78
N ILE A 980 -20.61 4.31 -34.51
CA ILE A 980 -21.42 5.48 -34.11
C ILE A 980 -20.67 6.81 -34.26
N VAL A 981 -19.35 6.83 -34.05
CA VAL A 981 -18.53 8.03 -34.27
C VAL A 981 -18.40 8.36 -35.77
N THR A 982 -18.26 7.36 -36.65
CA THR A 982 -18.13 7.60 -38.11
C THR A 982 -19.46 7.91 -38.81
N SER A 983 -20.61 7.56 -38.23
CA SER A 983 -21.92 8.05 -38.73
C SER A 983 -22.06 9.57 -38.63
N VAL A 984 -21.52 10.21 -37.58
CA VAL A 984 -21.62 11.66 -37.39
C VAL A 984 -20.83 12.41 -38.47
N GLU A 985 -19.56 12.05 -38.71
CA GLU A 985 -18.74 12.69 -39.75
C GLU A 985 -19.35 12.56 -41.16
N SER A 986 -19.97 11.42 -41.46
CA SER A 986 -20.55 11.16 -42.78
C SER A 986 -21.89 11.88 -43.03
N VAL A 987 -22.67 12.15 -41.97
CA VAL A 987 -23.85 13.05 -42.05
C VAL A 987 -23.40 14.49 -42.30
N VAL A 988 -22.41 14.99 -41.53
CA VAL A 988 -21.89 16.37 -41.66
C VAL A 988 -21.38 16.67 -43.07
N ILE A 989 -20.68 15.75 -43.73
CA ILE A 989 -20.20 15.90 -45.11
C ILE A 989 -21.35 15.96 -46.13
N THR A 990 -22.49 15.33 -45.83
CA THR A 990 -23.65 15.28 -46.72
C THR A 990 -24.49 16.55 -46.62
N ASP A 991 -24.74 17.05 -45.41
CA ASP A 991 -25.47 18.30 -45.18
C ASP A 991 -24.65 19.55 -45.51
N ALA A 992 -23.33 19.55 -45.28
CA ALA A 992 -22.45 20.65 -45.71
C ALA A 992 -22.51 20.89 -47.23
N LYS A 993 -22.81 19.85 -48.02
CA LYS A 993 -23.00 19.94 -49.48
C LYS A 993 -24.35 20.53 -49.90
N LEU A 994 -25.34 20.58 -48.99
CA LEU A 994 -26.66 21.13 -49.22
C LEU A 994 -26.81 22.54 -48.61
N LEU A 995 -26.22 22.79 -47.43
CA LEU A 995 -26.24 24.08 -46.74
C LEU A 995 -25.35 25.17 -47.37
N LEU A 996 -24.36 24.82 -48.19
CA LEU A 996 -23.57 25.78 -48.98
C LEU A 996 -24.41 26.62 -49.97
N ALA A 997 -25.72 26.35 -50.09
CA ALA A 997 -26.68 27.16 -50.85
C ALA A 997 -27.49 28.18 -50.01
N ALA A 998 -27.38 28.21 -48.67
CA ALA A 998 -28.21 29.08 -47.83
C ALA A 998 -27.53 29.58 -46.53
N SER A 999 -26.93 30.77 -46.62
CA SER A 999 -26.84 31.81 -45.55
C SER A 999 -26.32 31.43 -44.14
N SER A 1000 -24.99 31.50 -43.98
CA SER A 1000 -24.21 32.34 -43.04
C SER A 1000 -24.73 32.73 -41.63
N SER A 1001 -23.77 32.69 -40.68
CA SER A 1001 -23.74 33.16 -39.28
C SER A 1001 -24.26 32.13 -38.26
N ASP A 1002 -23.59 31.85 -37.14
CA ASP A 1002 -22.69 32.71 -36.34
C ASP A 1002 -21.28 32.13 -36.07
N LEU A 1003 -20.38 32.95 -35.50
CA LEU A 1003 -18.97 32.63 -35.18
C LEU A 1003 -18.74 32.60 -33.67
N GLU A 1004 -18.05 31.57 -33.17
CA GLU A 1004 -17.58 31.53 -31.78
C GLU A 1004 -16.33 32.40 -31.56
N SER A 1005 -16.02 32.66 -30.29
CA SER A 1005 -14.90 33.53 -29.90
C SER A 1005 -13.58 32.76 -29.73
N GLU A 1006 -12.56 33.15 -30.50
CA GLU A 1006 -11.28 32.44 -30.65
C GLU A 1006 -10.10 33.45 -30.72
N ILE A 1007 -8.90 33.02 -30.31
CA ILE A 1007 -7.65 33.74 -30.60
C ILE A 1007 -6.90 32.93 -31.66
N THR A 1008 -6.43 33.58 -32.72
CA THR A 1008 -5.66 32.94 -33.80
C THR A 1008 -4.38 33.73 -34.11
N ILE A 1009 -3.27 33.04 -34.40
CA ILE A 1009 -2.07 33.68 -34.96
C ILE A 1009 -2.14 33.54 -36.49
N THR A 1010 -2.15 34.67 -37.21
CA THR A 1010 -2.59 34.66 -38.60
C THR A 1010 -1.58 34.01 -39.56
N GLY A 1011 -1.90 32.80 -40.04
CA GLY A 1011 -1.49 32.31 -41.37
C GLY A 1011 -0.23 31.44 -41.48
N LEU A 1012 0.25 30.81 -40.41
CA LEU A 1012 1.41 29.90 -40.45
C LEU A 1012 1.24 28.72 -39.49
N GLU A 1013 1.26 27.48 -40.00
CA GLU A 1013 1.36 26.25 -39.20
C GLU A 1013 2.78 26.05 -38.65
N SER A 1014 3.79 26.52 -39.40
CA SER A 1014 5.20 26.58 -38.97
C SER A 1014 5.92 27.75 -39.63
N LEU A 1015 7.07 28.14 -39.06
CA LEU A 1015 7.91 29.21 -39.59
C LEU A 1015 9.41 28.87 -39.51
N GLU A 1016 10.10 28.97 -40.64
CA GLU A 1016 11.55 28.82 -40.73
C GLU A 1016 12.23 30.20 -40.76
N LEU A 1017 13.30 30.38 -39.98
CA LEU A 1017 14.13 31.59 -39.89
C LEU A 1017 15.63 31.24 -39.91
N THR A 1018 16.48 32.24 -40.13
CA THR A 1018 17.94 32.18 -39.89
C THR A 1018 18.36 33.03 -38.68
N VAL A 1019 19.46 32.65 -38.01
CA VAL A 1019 19.99 33.40 -36.86
C VAL A 1019 20.24 34.88 -37.23
N GLY A 1020 19.64 35.79 -36.48
CA GLY A 1020 19.65 37.23 -36.71
C GLY A 1020 18.39 37.79 -37.39
N ASP A 1021 17.50 36.94 -37.90
CA ASP A 1021 16.22 37.40 -38.48
C ASP A 1021 15.25 37.91 -37.40
N THR A 1022 14.49 38.93 -37.77
CA THR A 1022 13.37 39.47 -36.96
C THR A 1022 12.07 39.43 -37.74
N LYS A 1023 10.96 39.05 -37.10
CA LYS A 1023 9.62 39.06 -37.70
C LYS A 1023 8.57 39.47 -36.68
N THR A 1024 7.45 40.02 -37.14
CA THR A 1024 6.28 40.30 -36.28
C THR A 1024 5.19 39.27 -36.56
N LEU A 1025 4.71 38.63 -35.49
CA LEU A 1025 3.50 37.82 -35.45
C LEU A 1025 2.33 38.69 -34.97
N TYR A 1026 1.14 38.39 -35.45
CA TYR A 1026 -0.09 39.10 -35.07
C TYR A 1026 -1.11 38.08 -34.56
N ALA A 1027 -1.63 38.32 -33.37
CA ALA A 1027 -2.76 37.61 -32.82
C ALA A 1027 -4.04 38.36 -33.19
N ASN A 1028 -5.06 37.61 -33.61
CA ASN A 1028 -6.36 38.12 -33.97
C ASN A 1028 -7.41 37.52 -33.03
N VAL A 1029 -8.05 38.37 -32.24
CA VAL A 1029 -9.10 38.01 -31.28
C VAL A 1029 -10.46 38.16 -31.97
N ILE A 1030 -11.27 37.10 -31.93
CA ILE A 1030 -12.61 37.03 -32.49
C ILE A 1030 -13.60 36.84 -31.32
N PRO A 1031 -14.77 37.51 -31.30
CA PRO A 1031 -15.12 38.63 -32.17
C PRO A 1031 -14.26 39.87 -31.88
N ALA A 1032 -14.06 40.72 -32.88
CA ALA A 1032 -13.12 41.84 -32.81
C ALA A 1032 -13.53 42.98 -31.84
N ASP A 1033 -14.72 42.89 -31.25
CA ASP A 1033 -15.27 43.77 -30.22
C ASP A 1033 -15.29 43.13 -28.81
N ALA A 1034 -14.56 42.03 -28.61
CA ALA A 1034 -14.38 41.40 -27.31
C ALA A 1034 -13.91 42.40 -26.23
N ASN A 1035 -14.45 42.29 -25.02
CA ASN A 1035 -14.19 43.23 -23.92
C ASN A 1035 -12.73 43.23 -23.41
N ASN A 1036 -11.94 42.23 -23.81
CA ASN A 1036 -10.55 42.05 -23.44
C ASN A 1036 -9.76 41.59 -24.67
N THR A 1037 -8.94 42.46 -25.25
CA THR A 1037 -8.20 42.22 -26.49
C THR A 1037 -6.68 42.16 -26.30
N GLU A 1038 -6.20 42.28 -25.06
CA GLU A 1038 -4.76 42.19 -24.76
C GLU A 1038 -4.33 40.72 -24.66
N VAL A 1039 -3.21 40.41 -25.33
CA VAL A 1039 -2.59 39.08 -25.32
C VAL A 1039 -1.15 39.17 -24.85
N VAL A 1040 -0.74 38.18 -24.05
CA VAL A 1040 0.64 38.00 -23.61
C VAL A 1040 1.33 37.04 -24.58
N TRP A 1041 2.56 37.38 -24.97
CA TRP A 1041 3.36 36.56 -25.88
C TRP A 1041 4.42 35.78 -25.09
N TYR A 1042 4.55 34.49 -25.40
CA TYR A 1042 5.45 33.56 -24.75
C TYR A 1042 6.29 32.80 -25.79
N SER A 1043 7.53 32.45 -25.44
CA SER A 1043 8.39 31.56 -26.22
C SER A 1043 8.85 30.41 -25.33
N SER A 1044 8.76 29.17 -25.82
CA SER A 1044 9.20 27.99 -25.07
C SER A 1044 10.72 27.91 -24.88
N ASP A 1045 11.49 28.67 -25.67
CA ASP A 1045 12.94 28.78 -25.56
C ASP A 1045 13.35 30.20 -26.02
N SER A 1046 13.65 31.06 -25.04
CA SER A 1046 14.06 32.46 -25.26
C SER A 1046 15.49 32.61 -25.78
N ASP A 1047 16.33 31.58 -25.67
CA ASP A 1047 17.71 31.58 -26.18
C ASP A 1047 17.74 31.23 -27.68
N VAL A 1048 16.68 30.59 -28.20
CA VAL A 1048 16.47 30.32 -29.63
C VAL A 1048 15.60 31.39 -30.29
N ILE A 1049 14.42 31.68 -29.74
CA ILE A 1049 13.53 32.77 -30.18
C ILE A 1049 13.18 33.68 -29.00
N LEU A 1050 13.70 34.91 -29.01
CA LEU A 1050 13.22 35.97 -28.12
C LEU A 1050 11.94 36.58 -28.68
N VAL A 1051 10.91 36.77 -27.84
CA VAL A 1051 9.65 37.42 -28.21
C VAL A 1051 9.35 38.65 -27.34
N ASP A 1052 9.02 39.78 -27.95
CA ASP A 1052 8.56 41.01 -27.30
C ASP A 1052 7.33 41.54 -28.03
N ASN A 1053 6.17 41.43 -27.38
CA ASN A 1053 4.86 41.89 -27.88
C ASN A 1053 4.59 41.47 -29.35
N GLY A 1054 4.81 40.18 -29.64
CA GLY A 1054 4.63 39.58 -30.98
C GLY A 1054 5.80 39.78 -31.94
N ASN A 1055 6.80 40.60 -31.61
CA ASN A 1055 8.03 40.70 -32.38
C ASN A 1055 9.01 39.60 -31.93
N ILE A 1056 9.32 38.68 -32.83
CA ILE A 1056 10.25 37.58 -32.61
C ILE A 1056 11.62 37.91 -33.22
N THR A 1057 12.70 37.53 -32.51
CA THR A 1057 14.08 37.61 -32.98
C THR A 1057 14.74 36.24 -32.85
N ALA A 1058 15.31 35.74 -33.94
CA ALA A 1058 16.06 34.49 -33.97
C ALA A 1058 17.48 34.70 -33.44
N LEU A 1059 17.79 34.11 -32.27
CA LEU A 1059 19.07 34.33 -31.58
C LEU A 1059 20.07 33.19 -31.80
N LYS A 1060 19.59 31.95 -31.96
CA LYS A 1060 20.42 30.75 -32.06
C LYS A 1060 19.71 29.68 -32.89
N ALA A 1061 20.47 28.81 -33.56
CA ALA A 1061 19.90 27.67 -34.28
C ALA A 1061 19.27 26.68 -33.29
N GLY A 1062 18.08 26.18 -33.61
CA GLY A 1062 17.22 25.41 -32.72
C GLY A 1062 15.76 25.44 -33.16
N SER A 1063 14.83 25.06 -32.27
CA SER A 1063 13.39 25.24 -32.51
C SER A 1063 12.68 25.63 -31.22
N ALA A 1064 11.74 26.56 -31.31
CA ALA A 1064 10.95 27.08 -30.20
C ALA A 1064 9.48 27.21 -30.62
N VAL A 1065 8.55 27.05 -29.68
CA VAL A 1065 7.13 27.34 -29.89
C VAL A 1065 6.83 28.74 -29.36
N VAL A 1066 6.19 29.58 -30.17
CA VAL A 1066 5.75 30.92 -29.77
C VAL A 1066 4.23 30.93 -29.66
N ALA A 1067 3.72 31.36 -28.51
CA ALA A 1067 2.30 31.40 -28.21
C ALA A 1067 1.81 32.82 -27.91
N ALA A 1068 0.55 33.10 -28.27
CA ALA A 1068 -0.21 34.25 -27.85
C ALA A 1068 -1.38 33.77 -26.98
N ILE A 1069 -1.44 34.26 -25.74
CA ILE A 1069 -2.37 33.81 -24.71
C ILE A 1069 -3.20 35.02 -24.26
N SER A 1070 -4.51 34.85 -24.05
CA SER A 1070 -5.32 35.88 -23.40
C SER A 1070 -4.76 36.21 -22.02
N ILE A 1071 -4.88 37.47 -21.58
CA ILE A 1071 -4.33 37.93 -20.30
C ILE A 1071 -4.94 37.24 -19.05
N ASP A 1072 -6.05 36.53 -19.21
CA ASP A 1072 -6.68 35.67 -18.19
C ASP A 1072 -6.30 34.18 -18.30
N GLY A 1073 -5.48 33.79 -19.29
CA GLY A 1073 -5.03 32.42 -19.53
C GLY A 1073 -6.04 31.49 -20.21
N ALA A 1074 -7.29 31.92 -20.41
CA ALA A 1074 -8.39 31.03 -20.82
C ALA A 1074 -8.38 30.62 -22.30
N LYS A 1075 -7.64 31.31 -23.18
CA LYS A 1075 -7.55 31.05 -24.62
C LYS A 1075 -6.12 31.25 -25.13
N MET A 1076 -5.65 30.37 -26.00
CA MET A 1076 -4.27 30.35 -26.51
C MET A 1076 -4.23 29.95 -27.99
N ALA A 1077 -3.30 30.57 -28.74
CA ALA A 1077 -2.86 30.10 -30.06
C ALA A 1077 -1.33 30.01 -30.08
N GLN A 1078 -0.79 29.04 -30.82
CA GLN A 1078 0.66 28.77 -30.87
C GLN A 1078 1.16 28.44 -32.28
N VAL A 1079 2.44 28.72 -32.55
CA VAL A 1079 3.13 28.38 -33.79
C VAL A 1079 4.53 27.85 -33.49
N LYS A 1080 4.95 26.77 -34.17
CA LYS A 1080 6.31 26.24 -34.07
C LYS A 1080 7.25 26.97 -35.02
N ILE A 1081 8.41 27.38 -34.50
CA ILE A 1081 9.44 28.10 -35.24
C ILE A 1081 10.74 27.29 -35.23
N THR A 1082 11.41 27.22 -36.38
CA THR A 1082 12.74 26.60 -36.52
C THR A 1082 13.73 27.68 -36.94
N VAL A 1083 14.91 27.68 -36.34
CA VAL A 1083 16.01 28.60 -36.66
C VAL A 1083 17.20 27.81 -37.17
N SER A 1084 17.73 28.22 -38.31
CA SER A 1084 18.95 27.68 -38.95
C SER A 1084 20.12 28.67 -38.85
N GLU A 1085 21.37 28.18 -38.91
CA GLU A 1085 22.54 29.06 -38.84
C GLU A 1085 22.64 30.00 -40.05
N ALA A 1086 23.01 31.26 -39.81
CA ALA A 1086 23.20 32.24 -40.87
C ALA A 1086 24.49 31.97 -41.66
N VAL A 1087 24.36 31.65 -42.95
CA VAL A 1087 25.50 31.41 -43.85
C VAL A 1087 26.16 32.72 -44.24
N THR A 1088 27.33 33.02 -43.67
CA THR A 1088 28.15 34.16 -44.10
C THR A 1088 28.89 33.84 -45.40
N VAL A 1089 28.54 34.54 -46.48
CA VAL A 1089 29.30 34.51 -47.75
C VAL A 1089 30.00 35.86 -47.93
N ASP A 1090 31.33 35.87 -47.83
CA ASP A 1090 32.15 37.06 -48.11
C ASP A 1090 32.30 37.25 -49.63
N TYR A 1091 32.06 38.46 -50.12
CA TYR A 1091 32.23 38.82 -51.53
C TYR A 1091 33.60 39.46 -51.74
N GLN A 1092 34.52 38.70 -52.35
CA GLN A 1092 35.72 39.24 -52.98
C GLN A 1092 35.64 39.11 -54.52
N GLU A 1093 36.14 40.14 -55.18
CA GLU A 1093 35.89 40.48 -56.59
C GLU A 1093 36.66 39.57 -57.57
N VAL A 1094 36.02 39.13 -58.66
CA VAL A 1094 36.71 38.46 -59.77
C VAL A 1094 37.08 39.48 -60.84
N ALA A 1095 38.37 39.76 -60.98
CA ALA A 1095 38.96 40.40 -62.15
C ALA A 1095 39.86 39.41 -62.90
N ALA A 1096 39.28 38.64 -63.83
CA ALA A 1096 40.01 37.83 -64.81
C ALA A 1096 39.33 37.97 -66.17
N ASP A 1097 39.99 38.62 -67.11
CA ASP A 1097 39.42 39.10 -68.37
C ASP A 1097 39.77 38.17 -69.56
N VAL A 1098 38.94 38.26 -70.62
CA VAL A 1098 39.20 37.84 -72.02
C VAL A 1098 39.09 36.33 -72.40
N THR A 1099 37.91 35.98 -72.92
CA THR A 1099 37.59 35.07 -74.06
C THR A 1099 37.67 33.53 -73.94
N GLY A 1100 36.67 32.83 -74.51
CA GLY A 1100 36.85 31.41 -74.88
C GLY A 1100 35.65 30.50 -75.22
N VAL A 1101 34.70 30.89 -76.09
CA VAL A 1101 34.03 29.99 -77.09
C VAL A 1101 33.52 28.57 -76.67
N VAL A 1102 32.18 28.46 -76.52
CA VAL A 1102 31.25 27.41 -77.09
C VAL A 1102 31.22 25.93 -76.57
N ALA A 1103 29.96 25.47 -76.33
CA ALA A 1103 29.39 24.10 -76.32
C ALA A 1103 29.75 23.13 -75.17
N ASP A 1104 28.84 22.74 -74.28
CA ASP A 1104 27.67 21.82 -74.41
C ASP A 1104 27.98 20.35 -74.00
N THR A 1105 26.96 19.67 -73.47
CA THR A 1105 26.82 18.22 -73.20
C THR A 1105 27.65 17.52 -72.10
N SER A 1106 27.00 17.38 -70.93
CA SER A 1106 26.59 16.10 -70.32
C SER A 1106 27.56 15.07 -69.68
N THR A 1107 27.07 14.53 -68.55
CA THR A 1107 27.18 13.13 -68.04
C THR A 1107 28.44 12.61 -67.29
N VAL A 1108 28.19 12.27 -66.02
CA VAL A 1108 28.40 10.94 -65.38
C VAL A 1108 29.74 10.55 -64.71
N ASN A 1109 29.61 10.28 -63.40
CA ASN A 1109 30.30 9.32 -62.52
C ASN A 1109 31.78 9.42 -62.07
N SER A 1110 31.95 8.91 -60.85
CA SER A 1110 33.09 8.19 -60.24
C SER A 1110 34.27 8.96 -59.64
N THR A 1111 34.16 9.16 -58.31
CA THR A 1111 35.14 8.76 -57.26
C THR A 1111 36.63 9.07 -57.41
N ALA A 1112 37.09 9.97 -56.54
CA ALA A 1112 38.34 9.91 -55.72
C ALA A 1112 39.71 9.61 -56.39
N ASN A 1113 40.68 10.52 -56.24
CA ASN A 1113 41.69 10.40 -55.15
C ASN A 1113 42.62 11.64 -54.99
N THR A 1114 42.87 12.04 -53.73
CA THR A 1114 44.12 12.61 -53.12
C THR A 1114 45.01 13.72 -53.74
N SER A 1115 45.38 14.64 -52.82
CA SER A 1115 46.70 15.31 -52.61
C SER A 1115 47.15 16.42 -53.59
N ALA A 1116 48.05 17.36 -53.22
CA ALA A 1116 48.90 17.53 -52.03
C ALA A 1116 49.30 19.02 -51.78
N GLU A 1117 50.04 19.28 -50.69
CA GLU A 1117 51.07 20.35 -50.54
C GLU A 1117 50.62 21.85 -50.47
N SER A 1118 51.31 22.78 -49.78
CA SER A 1118 52.46 22.71 -48.85
C SER A 1118 52.66 24.03 -48.05
N THR A 1119 53.18 23.95 -46.81
CA THR A 1119 54.21 24.82 -46.13
C THR A 1119 54.12 26.38 -46.20
N SER A 1120 54.66 27.22 -45.28
CA SER A 1120 55.80 27.14 -44.35
C SER A 1120 55.71 28.29 -43.29
N SER A 1121 56.15 28.11 -42.03
CA SER A 1121 57.42 28.62 -41.42
C SER A 1121 57.47 30.14 -41.04
N THR A 1122 58.13 30.66 -39.98
CA THR A 1122 58.92 30.09 -38.85
C THR A 1122 59.28 31.15 -37.77
N ASN A 1123 59.71 30.69 -36.58
CA ASN A 1123 60.70 31.32 -35.64
C ASN A 1123 60.29 32.54 -34.78
N THR A 1124 60.76 32.76 -33.53
CA THR A 1124 61.75 32.04 -32.65
C THR A 1124 61.64 32.55 -31.20
N ALA A 1125 61.88 31.69 -30.19
CA ALA A 1125 62.85 31.87 -29.07
C ALA A 1125 62.63 30.88 -27.90
N ASP A 1126 63.72 30.22 -27.47
CA ASP A 1126 64.17 29.84 -26.11
C ASP A 1126 63.16 29.55 -24.96
N ALA A 1127 63.27 28.50 -24.13
CA ALA A 1127 64.07 27.26 -24.10
C ALA A 1127 63.40 26.27 -23.12
N LEU A 1128 63.03 25.04 -23.50
CA LEU A 1128 63.84 23.81 -23.48
C LEU A 1128 64.52 23.48 -22.13
N PHE A 1129 63.89 22.65 -21.27
CA PHE A 1129 64.15 21.19 -21.25
C PHE A 1129 63.14 20.43 -20.36
N ASN A 1130 62.93 19.14 -20.68
CA ASN A 1130 62.15 18.17 -19.90
C ASN A 1130 63.09 17.12 -19.27
N GLU A 1131 62.58 16.27 -18.38
CA GLU A 1131 63.30 15.23 -17.61
C GLU A 1131 64.20 15.71 -16.45
N MET A 1132 63.88 15.27 -15.23
CA MET A 1132 64.75 14.38 -14.44
C MET A 1132 64.10 13.91 -13.12
N LEU A 1133 64.17 12.58 -12.89
CA LEU A 1133 64.33 11.88 -11.59
C LEU A 1133 63.23 12.02 -10.51
N LEU A 1134 62.77 10.98 -9.78
CA LEU A 1134 63.32 9.69 -9.33
C LEU A 1134 64.54 9.79 -8.37
N MET A 1135 64.65 8.83 -7.44
CA MET A 1135 65.78 8.58 -6.51
C MET A 1135 65.95 9.60 -5.38
N LEU A 1136 65.77 9.22 -4.11
CA LEU A 1136 66.32 8.01 -3.47
C LEU A 1136 65.21 7.03 -3.03
N VAL A 1137 65.20 5.77 -3.52
CA VAL A 1137 65.98 4.60 -3.03
C VAL A 1137 65.40 4.00 -1.73
N ILE A 1138 64.68 2.87 -1.88
CA ILE A 1138 64.49 1.75 -0.91
C ILE A 1138 63.73 2.14 0.40
N MET A 1139 62.51 1.66 0.70
CA MET A 1139 62.18 0.27 1.10
C MET A 1139 60.66 0.10 1.40
N GLY A 1140 60.11 -1.13 1.29
CA GLY A 1140 58.77 -1.53 1.79
C GLY A 1140 57.61 -1.21 0.83
N LEU A 1141 56.65 -2.10 0.49
CA LEU A 1141 55.86 -3.05 1.30
C LEU A 1141 55.04 -2.32 2.38
N SER A 1142 53.72 -2.51 2.55
CA SER A 1142 52.80 -3.55 2.03
C SER A 1142 51.36 -2.98 2.03
N VAL A 1143 50.51 -3.23 1.02
CA VAL A 1143 49.57 -4.39 0.89
C VAL A 1143 48.51 -4.47 1.99
N GLY A 1144 47.24 -4.44 1.58
CA GLY A 1144 46.16 -5.22 2.21
C GLY A 1144 44.81 -4.48 2.33
N LEU A 1145 43.68 -5.03 1.86
CA LEU A 1145 43.50 -6.20 1.00
C LEU A 1145 42.09 -6.12 0.36
N ALA A 1146 41.99 -6.31 -0.96
CA ALA A 1146 40.74 -6.69 -1.62
C ALA A 1146 40.99 -8.01 -2.36
N PHE A 1147 40.11 -9.00 -2.20
CA PHE A 1147 40.26 -10.30 -2.85
C PHE A 1147 38.92 -10.94 -3.20
N ALA A 1148 38.37 -10.57 -4.36
CA ALA A 1148 37.45 -11.44 -5.09
C ALA A 1148 38.26 -12.49 -5.86
N TYR A 1149 37.85 -13.78 -5.84
CA TYR A 1149 38.46 -14.76 -6.76
C TYR A 1149 37.61 -16.02 -7.04
N LYS A 1150 37.16 -16.14 -8.29
CA LYS A 1150 36.86 -17.36 -9.09
C LYS A 1150 36.33 -16.86 -10.44
N LYS A 1151 36.52 -17.45 -11.62
CA LYS A 1151 36.93 -18.76 -12.16
C LYS A 1151 37.53 -18.45 -13.58
N ASN A 1152 38.16 -19.32 -14.38
CA ASN A 1152 38.51 -20.74 -14.31
C ASN A 1152 39.66 -21.06 -15.32
N LYS A 1153 40.39 -22.16 -15.06
CA LYS A 1153 41.05 -23.09 -16.01
C LYS A 1153 41.57 -22.59 -17.38
N PHE A 1154 42.85 -22.87 -17.66
CA PHE A 1154 43.20 -24.00 -18.55
C PHE A 1154 44.56 -24.63 -18.17
N ILE A 1155 44.80 -25.87 -18.60
CA ILE A 1155 45.87 -26.77 -18.15
C ILE A 1155 46.93 -26.93 -19.26
N ILE A 1156 48.23 -27.10 -18.92
CA ILE A 1156 49.15 -28.16 -19.42
C ILE A 1156 50.62 -27.95 -18.93
N ASP A 1157 51.03 -28.81 -17.99
CA ASP A 1157 52.30 -29.56 -17.90
C ASP A 1157 53.67 -28.88 -18.23
N LYS A 1158 54.52 -28.67 -17.19
CA LYS A 1158 55.73 -29.51 -17.01
C LYS A 1158 56.60 -29.29 -15.74
N LYS A 1159 56.95 -30.44 -15.14
CA LYS A 1159 58.21 -30.81 -14.44
C LYS A 1159 58.53 -30.24 -13.04
N LYS A 1160 58.68 -31.22 -12.11
CA LYS A 1160 59.76 -31.41 -11.11
C LYS A 1160 59.96 -30.32 -10.05
N ASN A 1161 60.03 -30.63 -8.75
CA ASN A 1161 60.21 -31.92 -8.03
C ASN A 1161 59.28 -31.96 -6.80
#